data_AF-A0A7R9L5Y5-F1
#
_entry.id   AF-A0A7R9L5Y5-F1
#
_cell.length_a   1.000
_cell.length_b   1.000
_cell.length_c   1.000
_cell.angle_alpha   90.00
_cell.angle_beta   90.00
_cell.angle_gamma   90.00
#
_symmetry.space_group_name_H-M   'P 1'
#
loop_
_entity.id
_entity.type
_entity.pdbx_description
1 polymer ?
#
loop_
_entity_poly.entity_id
_entity_poly.type
_entity_poly.pdbx_seq_one_letter_code
_entity_poly.pdbx_strand_id
1 'polypeptide(L)'
;ALKTDNEIKSLPGLSNPINFKQYSGYLDIGDGKHFFYWLTESQTAPESAPVVLWLNGGPGCSSLFGNLRENGPFRVNSDGKTLTLNPSSWNSVANVVYFESPVSVGFSYKEDKKYNNTDQSTTVDNHLALEEFFKKYPNLMKNPFYITGESYAGIYIPMLAKEILSRNSSINLKGVAIGNGFLDSGTLGGQHSSDLFLGHGFITTDYYEKKIENCCQCKTGQCSSVPYEGGFAPNPYNIYDDCDPSSAYIRLYNKYYAKKSNRPPIIASNRDKDCPHNGYEDYLNVPEVRKALHVRPEDTHEWYDCGGSYSGSATDQHQTVHQLLDVYKIGKLVIFNGNFDSVCDHIANQRFVDSLNLRKLSDYSSWVTPDGTIGGFVQHYEKGLSYVLVRGAGHMVPHDKPEAALQMLKNVIGISINICIALILYFCVVFAANEDEIKSLPGLSDPINFKQYSGYLDIGDGKHYFYWLAESQTAPESAPVVLWLNGGPGCSSLFGNLGENGPFRVNSDGKTLALNPSSWNSVANVVYFESPVSVGFSYKEDKQYHNTDESTAVDNHLALEAFFKKFPDLKKNPFYISGESYAGIYIPMLAQQIFKTKSTINLKGVLIGNGYLDLGTLGGQHSTDLRLGHGLVTTDYYEQKIENCCECKTGEVMHAYDFSK
;
A
#
# COMPACT_ATOMS: atom_id res chain seq x y z
N ALA A 1 43.03 4.15 -11.89
CA ALA A 1 42.63 5.57 -11.74
C ALA A 1 42.62 5.92 -10.26
N LEU A 2 43.16 7.09 -9.88
CA LEU A 2 43.13 7.56 -8.49
C LEU A 2 41.69 7.94 -8.11
N LYS A 3 41.31 7.81 -6.82
CA LYS A 3 39.97 8.16 -6.28
C LYS A 3 39.44 9.53 -6.74
N THR A 4 40.34 10.47 -7.09
CA THR A 4 40.03 11.85 -7.48
C THR A 4 39.42 12.02 -8.87
N ASP A 5 39.62 11.07 -9.79
CA ASP A 5 39.23 11.24 -11.20
C ASP A 5 37.73 10.96 -11.43
N ASN A 6 37.06 10.38 -10.44
CA ASN A 6 35.66 9.94 -10.52
C ASN A 6 34.72 10.78 -9.64
N GLU A 7 35.22 11.81 -8.94
CA GLU A 7 34.42 12.66 -8.05
C GLU A 7 33.50 13.60 -8.85
N ILE A 8 32.20 13.52 -8.60
CA ILE A 8 31.20 14.43 -9.21
C ILE A 8 31.25 15.75 -8.43
N LYS A 9 32.03 16.70 -8.94
CA LYS A 9 32.23 18.02 -8.30
C LYS A 9 31.03 18.95 -8.43
N SER A 10 30.25 18.79 -9.50
CA SER A 10 29.04 19.57 -9.75
C SER A 10 28.06 18.70 -10.53
N LEU A 11 26.84 18.57 -10.01
CA LEU A 11 25.76 17.81 -10.64
C LEU A 11 24.73 18.83 -11.19
N PRO A 12 24.44 18.85 -12.49
CA PRO A 12 23.47 19.78 -13.07
C PRO A 12 22.11 19.70 -12.39
N GLY A 13 21.36 20.80 -12.35
CA GLY A 13 20.01 20.80 -11.76
C GLY A 13 19.94 20.80 -10.22
N LEU A 14 21.06 20.58 -9.52
CA LEU A 14 21.12 20.65 -8.06
C LEU A 14 21.32 22.11 -7.60
N SER A 15 20.31 22.69 -6.96
CA SER A 15 20.37 24.06 -6.44
C SER A 15 20.86 24.15 -4.99
N ASN A 16 20.69 23.07 -4.22
CA ASN A 16 21.03 23.04 -2.79
C ASN A 16 22.45 22.50 -2.57
N PRO A 17 23.23 23.09 -1.66
CA PRO A 17 24.54 22.55 -1.30
C PRO A 17 24.38 21.17 -0.64
N ILE A 18 25.27 20.25 -0.98
CA ILE A 18 25.38 18.93 -0.34
C ILE A 18 26.59 18.89 0.60
N ASN A 19 26.48 18.10 1.67
CA ASN A 19 27.53 17.93 2.69
C ASN A 19 28.31 16.61 2.56
N PHE A 20 28.08 15.85 1.49
CA PHE A 20 28.71 14.55 1.23
C PHE A 20 29.33 14.54 -0.16
N LYS A 21 30.30 13.64 -0.38
CA LYS A 21 30.91 13.42 -1.69
C LYS A 21 30.18 12.33 -2.46
N GLN A 22 30.30 12.39 -3.78
CA GLN A 22 29.75 11.40 -4.68
C GLN A 22 30.70 11.14 -5.84
N TYR A 23 30.67 9.91 -6.33
CA TYR A 23 31.58 9.43 -7.36
C TYR A 23 30.84 8.56 -8.36
N SER A 24 31.21 8.63 -9.62
CA SER A 24 30.66 7.76 -10.66
C SER A 24 31.71 7.39 -11.70
N GLY A 25 31.41 6.39 -12.50
CA GLY A 25 32.23 5.94 -13.61
C GLY A 25 32.26 4.43 -13.70
N TYR A 26 33.36 3.86 -14.19
CA TYR A 26 33.41 2.46 -14.55
C TYR A 26 34.29 1.61 -13.62
N LEU A 27 33.90 0.34 -13.48
CA LEU A 27 34.64 -0.77 -12.90
C LEU A 27 34.94 -1.77 -14.01
N ASP A 28 36.22 -1.96 -14.31
CA ASP A 28 36.68 -2.79 -15.43
C ASP A 28 36.93 -4.21 -14.93
N ILE A 29 36.02 -5.14 -15.22
CA ILE A 29 36.00 -6.47 -14.59
C ILE A 29 36.59 -7.60 -15.45
N GLY A 30 37.24 -7.25 -16.57
CA GLY A 30 37.78 -8.20 -17.55
C GLY A 30 36.82 -8.50 -18.70
N ASP A 31 37.29 -9.26 -19.71
CA ASP A 31 36.53 -9.64 -20.92
C ASP A 31 35.86 -8.47 -21.68
N GLY A 32 36.48 -7.28 -21.60
CA GLY A 32 35.95 -6.05 -22.19
C GLY A 32 34.62 -5.58 -21.57
N LYS A 33 34.31 -6.01 -20.33
CA LYS A 33 33.11 -5.62 -19.58
C LYS A 33 33.42 -4.45 -18.64
N HIS A 34 32.52 -3.46 -18.65
CA HIS A 34 32.65 -2.24 -17.87
C HIS A 34 31.34 -1.96 -17.13
N PHE A 35 31.39 -1.99 -15.80
CA PHE A 35 30.23 -1.73 -14.95
C PHE A 35 30.19 -0.26 -14.54
N PHE A 36 29.11 0.43 -14.88
CA PHE A 36 28.86 1.76 -14.36
C PHE A 36 28.38 1.68 -12.91
N TYR A 37 28.94 2.55 -12.07
CA TYR A 37 28.50 2.71 -10.70
C TYR A 37 28.29 4.19 -10.36
N TRP A 38 27.45 4.42 -9.36
CA TRP A 38 27.35 5.70 -8.66
C TRP A 38 27.43 5.43 -7.15
N LEU A 39 28.45 6.01 -6.48
CA LEU A 39 28.64 5.98 -5.04
C LEU A 39 28.25 7.34 -4.45
N THR A 40 27.40 7.34 -3.44
CA THR A 40 27.13 8.50 -2.57
C THR A 40 27.65 8.20 -1.17
N GLU A 41 28.65 8.96 -0.71
CA GLU A 41 29.20 8.80 0.64
C GLU A 41 28.14 9.15 1.70
N SER A 42 28.30 8.57 2.89
CA SER A 42 27.43 8.87 4.04
C SER A 42 27.47 10.35 4.37
N GLN A 43 26.30 10.93 4.69
CA GLN A 43 26.18 12.31 5.16
C GLN A 43 26.83 12.52 6.53
N THR A 44 27.08 11.44 7.27
CA THR A 44 27.75 11.45 8.57
C THR A 44 28.86 10.39 8.63
N ALA A 45 30.08 10.81 9.00
CA ALA A 45 31.24 9.95 9.24
C ALA A 45 31.49 8.87 8.15
N PRO A 46 31.60 9.25 6.87
CA PRO A 46 31.66 8.31 5.73
C PRO A 46 32.81 7.32 5.80
N GLU A 47 33.94 7.64 6.45
CA GLU A 47 35.06 6.72 6.62
C GLU A 47 34.72 5.52 7.51
N SER A 48 33.73 5.65 8.39
CA SER A 48 33.32 4.61 9.36
C SER A 48 31.92 4.06 9.11
N ALA A 49 31.10 4.75 8.32
CA ALA A 49 29.75 4.33 7.99
C ALA A 49 29.74 3.01 7.18
N PRO A 50 28.71 2.16 7.33
CA PRO A 50 28.54 0.96 6.51
C PRO A 50 28.57 1.27 5.02
N VAL A 51 28.93 0.26 4.21
CA VAL A 51 28.79 0.30 2.76
C VAL A 51 27.57 -0.53 2.38
N VAL A 52 26.65 0.05 1.64
CA VAL A 52 25.41 -0.59 1.18
C VAL A 52 25.44 -0.62 -0.34
N LEU A 53 25.50 -1.82 -0.91
CA LEU A 53 25.25 -2.01 -2.34
C LEU A 53 23.73 -2.05 -2.56
N TRP A 54 23.25 -1.32 -3.56
CA TRP A 54 21.88 -1.38 -4.07
C TRP A 54 21.85 -1.96 -5.48
N LEU A 55 20.96 -2.92 -5.70
CA LEU A 55 20.66 -3.54 -6.99
C LEU A 55 19.16 -3.48 -7.27
N ASN A 56 18.74 -2.78 -8.34
CA ASN A 56 17.40 -2.98 -8.88
C ASN A 56 17.32 -4.32 -9.66
N GLY A 57 16.10 -4.72 -10.02
CA GLY A 57 15.82 -6.02 -10.65
C GLY A 57 15.60 -5.96 -12.17
N GLY A 58 14.39 -6.30 -12.61
CA GLY A 58 13.99 -6.40 -14.01
C GLY A 58 13.63 -7.82 -14.44
N PRO A 59 14.59 -8.69 -14.83
CA PRO A 59 16.03 -8.45 -14.92
C PRO A 59 16.40 -7.43 -16.01
N GLY A 60 17.50 -6.70 -15.81
CA GLY A 60 18.01 -5.75 -16.82
C GLY A 60 17.53 -4.30 -16.64
N CYS A 61 17.11 -3.93 -15.43
CA CYS A 61 16.78 -2.56 -15.04
C CYS A 61 17.92 -1.90 -14.26
N SER A 62 18.07 -0.59 -14.39
CA SER A 62 19.17 0.15 -13.81
C SER A 62 19.00 0.44 -12.33
N SER A 63 20.09 0.33 -11.57
CA SER A 63 20.12 0.76 -10.17
C SER A 63 20.11 2.28 -9.97
N LEU A 64 20.28 3.07 -11.04
CA LEU A 64 20.11 4.53 -10.96
C LEU A 64 18.64 4.93 -10.84
N PHE A 65 17.71 4.03 -11.19
CA PHE A 65 16.30 4.14 -10.84
C PHE A 65 16.14 4.26 -9.32
N GLY A 66 16.67 3.29 -8.56
CA GLY A 66 16.60 3.34 -7.10
C GLY A 66 17.30 4.55 -6.50
N ASN A 67 18.41 4.98 -7.09
CA ASN A 67 19.09 6.20 -6.68
C ASN A 67 18.19 7.45 -6.83
N LEU A 68 17.57 7.65 -8.00
CA LEU A 68 16.86 8.89 -8.33
C LEU A 68 15.37 8.90 -7.98
N ARG A 69 14.77 7.72 -7.70
CA ARG A 69 13.33 7.58 -7.43
C ARG A 69 13.01 7.01 -6.05
N GLU A 70 13.91 6.24 -5.46
CA GLU A 70 13.61 5.44 -4.27
C GLU A 70 14.42 5.88 -3.05
N ASN A 71 15.71 5.57 -2.97
CA ASN A 71 16.46 5.67 -1.72
C ASN A 71 17.73 6.51 -1.79
N GLY A 72 18.10 7.01 -2.98
CA GLY A 72 19.22 7.92 -3.12
C GLY A 72 18.92 9.34 -2.65
N PRO A 73 19.95 10.21 -2.59
CA PRO A 73 19.87 11.56 -2.04
C PRO A 73 19.08 12.55 -2.89
N PHE A 74 18.76 12.20 -4.14
CA PHE A 74 18.15 13.13 -5.08
C PHE A 74 16.81 12.60 -5.61
N ARG A 75 15.92 13.54 -5.95
CA ARG A 75 14.71 13.31 -6.74
C ARG A 75 14.74 14.20 -7.96
N VAL A 76 14.47 13.61 -9.12
CA VAL A 76 14.32 14.36 -10.36
C VAL A 76 12.92 14.98 -10.38
N ASN A 77 12.86 16.29 -10.58
CA ASN A 77 11.59 16.98 -10.69
C ASN A 77 10.93 16.69 -12.05
N SER A 78 9.64 17.01 -12.18
CA SER A 78 8.85 16.73 -13.39
C SER A 78 9.35 17.44 -14.66
N ASP A 79 10.24 18.44 -14.52
CA ASP A 79 10.90 19.10 -15.64
C ASP A 79 12.04 18.28 -16.28
N GLY A 80 12.40 17.13 -15.68
CA GLY A 80 13.47 16.25 -16.12
C GLY A 80 14.86 16.88 -16.08
N LYS A 81 15.04 17.97 -15.34
CA LYS A 81 16.25 18.81 -15.37
C LYS A 81 16.73 19.23 -14.00
N THR A 82 15.83 19.47 -13.06
CA THR A 82 16.18 19.95 -11.73
C THR A 82 16.07 18.84 -10.69
N LEU A 83 16.85 18.96 -9.62
CA LEU A 83 16.95 17.98 -8.55
C LEU A 83 16.48 18.59 -7.22
N THR A 84 15.71 17.82 -6.45
CA THR A 84 15.42 18.08 -5.04
C THR A 84 16.10 17.06 -4.14
N LEU A 85 16.38 17.43 -2.89
CA LEU A 85 16.98 16.51 -1.93
C LEU A 85 15.93 15.57 -1.34
N ASN A 86 16.28 14.29 -1.21
CA ASN A 86 15.49 13.30 -0.52
C ASN A 86 15.82 13.31 1.00
N PRO A 87 14.92 13.77 1.87
CA PRO A 87 15.16 13.82 3.32
C PRO A 87 15.31 12.44 3.95
N SER A 88 14.77 11.40 3.30
CA SER A 88 14.76 10.02 3.76
C SER A 88 15.78 9.15 3.01
N SER A 89 16.81 9.77 2.42
CA SER A 89 17.83 9.03 1.67
C SER A 89 18.66 8.11 2.55
N TRP A 90 19.01 6.96 1.99
CA TRP A 90 19.78 5.92 2.69
C TRP A 90 21.23 6.35 2.94
N ASN A 91 21.76 7.28 2.13
CA ASN A 91 23.08 7.84 2.40
C ASN A 91 23.12 8.75 3.63
N SER A 92 21.99 9.03 4.29
CA SER A 92 21.99 9.68 5.61
C SER A 92 22.72 8.85 6.68
N VAL A 93 22.82 7.53 6.51
CA VAL A 93 23.41 6.60 7.49
C VAL A 93 24.44 5.62 6.92
N ALA A 94 24.67 5.61 5.61
CA ALA A 94 25.57 4.67 4.94
C ALA A 94 26.26 5.27 3.70
N ASN A 95 27.38 4.68 3.29
CA ASN A 95 27.90 4.87 1.94
C ASN A 95 27.11 3.96 1.00
N VAL A 96 26.30 4.54 0.10
CA VAL A 96 25.43 3.75 -0.80
C VAL A 96 26.04 3.72 -2.20
N VAL A 97 26.21 2.52 -2.76
CA VAL A 97 26.70 2.32 -4.12
C VAL A 97 25.64 1.60 -4.97
N TYR A 98 25.37 2.17 -6.14
CA TYR A 98 24.42 1.64 -7.11
C TYR A 98 25.20 1.06 -8.29
N PHE A 99 25.01 -0.22 -8.60
CA PHE A 99 25.62 -0.86 -9.77
C PHE A 99 24.57 -1.03 -10.86
N GLU A 100 24.86 -0.55 -12.07
CA GLU A 100 24.04 -0.89 -13.23
C GLU A 100 24.43 -2.30 -13.71
N SER A 101 23.62 -3.29 -13.35
CA SER A 101 23.89 -4.72 -13.53
C SER A 101 22.65 -5.43 -14.07
N PRO A 102 22.78 -6.42 -14.98
CA PRO A 102 24.02 -6.98 -15.55
C PRO A 102 24.70 -6.09 -16.61
N VAL A 103 25.86 -6.51 -17.11
CA VAL A 103 26.57 -5.80 -18.20
C VAL A 103 25.68 -5.68 -19.44
N SER A 104 25.24 -4.46 -19.78
CA SER A 104 24.27 -4.04 -20.82
C SER A 104 23.19 -3.10 -20.27
N VAL A 105 23.08 -2.99 -18.95
CA VAL A 105 22.11 -2.13 -18.27
C VAL A 105 22.63 -0.71 -18.17
N GLY A 106 21.77 0.26 -18.51
CA GLY A 106 22.11 1.67 -18.40
C GLY A 106 23.39 2.02 -19.14
N PHE A 107 24.36 2.61 -18.44
CA PHE A 107 25.68 2.93 -18.98
C PHE A 107 26.68 1.77 -18.94
N SER A 108 26.36 0.63 -18.29
CA SER A 108 27.23 -0.55 -18.30
C SER A 108 27.26 -1.22 -19.67
N TYR A 109 28.43 -1.54 -20.18
CA TYR A 109 28.57 -2.09 -21.53
C TYR A 109 29.70 -3.12 -21.64
N LYS A 110 29.68 -3.84 -22.76
CA LYS A 110 30.78 -4.70 -23.22
C LYS A 110 31.28 -4.21 -24.56
N GLU A 111 32.60 -4.19 -24.77
CA GLU A 111 33.23 -3.61 -25.98
C GLU A 111 32.68 -4.20 -27.30
N ASP A 112 32.48 -5.53 -27.36
CA ASP A 112 31.96 -6.23 -28.53
C ASP A 112 30.43 -6.18 -28.67
N LYS A 113 29.74 -5.59 -27.69
CA LYS A 113 28.26 -5.50 -27.59
C LYS A 113 27.53 -6.85 -27.67
N LYS A 114 28.21 -7.96 -27.37
CA LYS A 114 27.62 -9.30 -27.32
C LYS A 114 27.39 -9.73 -25.88
N TYR A 115 26.12 -9.78 -25.51
CA TYR A 115 25.68 -10.06 -24.15
C TYR A 115 25.10 -11.47 -24.05
N ASN A 116 25.41 -12.17 -22.95
CA ASN A 116 24.82 -13.46 -22.61
C ASN A 116 24.63 -13.53 -21.09
N ASN A 117 23.84 -12.60 -20.57
CA ASN A 117 23.66 -12.43 -19.14
C ASN A 117 22.64 -13.44 -18.61
N THR A 118 23.09 -14.26 -17.67
CA THR A 118 22.32 -15.20 -16.86
C THR A 118 22.54 -14.90 -15.38
N ASP A 119 21.73 -15.47 -14.49
CA ASP A 119 21.92 -15.39 -13.04
C ASP A 119 23.36 -15.71 -12.61
N GLN A 120 23.91 -16.80 -13.14
CA GLN A 120 25.26 -17.25 -12.81
C GLN A 120 26.33 -16.26 -13.31
N SER A 121 26.25 -15.82 -14.56
CA SER A 121 27.23 -14.84 -15.09
C SER A 121 27.13 -13.49 -14.39
N THR A 122 25.91 -13.06 -14.04
CA THR A 122 25.64 -11.79 -13.35
C THR A 122 26.19 -11.84 -11.93
N THR A 123 26.07 -12.99 -11.25
CA THR A 123 26.66 -13.23 -9.93
C THR A 123 28.18 -13.09 -9.96
N VAL A 124 28.84 -13.74 -10.92
CA VAL A 124 30.30 -13.67 -11.09
C VAL A 124 30.73 -12.24 -11.42
N ASP A 125 30.06 -11.59 -12.38
CA ASP A 125 30.39 -10.23 -12.80
C ASP A 125 30.20 -9.21 -11.66
N ASN A 126 29.13 -9.32 -10.87
CA ASN A 126 28.90 -8.47 -9.69
C ASN A 126 29.96 -8.69 -8.61
N HIS A 127 30.40 -9.93 -8.39
CA HIS A 127 31.50 -10.20 -7.46
C HIS A 127 32.80 -9.54 -7.91
N LEU A 128 33.16 -9.67 -9.19
CA LEU A 128 34.34 -9.01 -9.77
C LEU A 128 34.23 -7.48 -9.71
N ALA A 129 33.04 -6.92 -9.96
CA ALA A 129 32.78 -5.49 -9.80
C ALA A 129 32.99 -5.04 -8.36
N LEU A 130 32.56 -5.82 -7.36
CA LEU A 130 32.85 -5.52 -5.96
C LEU A 130 34.35 -5.56 -5.64
N GLU A 131 35.10 -6.52 -6.17
CA GLU A 131 36.55 -6.56 -6.00
C GLU A 131 37.22 -5.31 -6.59
N GLU A 132 36.85 -4.91 -7.81
CA GLU A 132 37.35 -3.67 -8.43
C GLU A 132 36.91 -2.41 -7.69
N PHE A 133 35.68 -2.39 -7.17
CA PHE A 133 35.18 -1.30 -6.34
C PHE A 133 36.03 -1.13 -5.07
N PHE A 134 36.27 -2.22 -4.32
CA PHE A 134 37.08 -2.13 -3.11
C PHE A 134 38.58 -1.91 -3.39
N LYS A 135 39.11 -2.34 -4.54
CA LYS A 135 40.44 -1.91 -5.00
C LYS A 135 40.52 -0.41 -5.27
N LYS A 136 39.46 0.17 -5.86
CA LYS A 136 39.34 1.62 -6.11
C LYS A 136 39.10 2.42 -4.83
N TYR A 137 38.37 1.86 -3.86
CA TYR A 137 38.04 2.46 -2.56
C TYR A 137 38.53 1.63 -1.36
N PRO A 138 39.85 1.44 -1.21
CA PRO A 138 40.40 0.51 -0.21
C PRO A 138 40.09 0.89 1.24
N ASN A 139 39.85 2.18 1.52
CA ASN A 139 39.46 2.65 2.85
C ASN A 139 38.09 2.12 3.31
N LEU A 140 37.21 1.75 2.37
CA LEU A 140 35.88 1.22 2.65
C LEU A 140 35.87 -0.30 2.84
N MET A 141 36.96 -1.00 2.49
CA MET A 141 37.07 -2.47 2.54
C MET A 141 36.82 -3.05 3.94
N LYS A 142 37.23 -2.31 4.98
CA LYS A 142 37.05 -2.71 6.39
C LYS A 142 35.63 -2.46 6.91
N ASN A 143 34.85 -1.62 6.25
CA ASN A 143 33.55 -1.18 6.73
C ASN A 143 32.54 -2.34 6.67
N PRO A 144 31.56 -2.40 7.58
CA PRO A 144 30.43 -3.33 7.44
C PRO A 144 29.80 -3.21 6.05
N PHE A 145 29.74 -4.30 5.30
CA PHE A 145 29.18 -4.32 3.95
C PHE A 145 27.82 -5.03 3.93
N TYR A 146 26.85 -4.43 3.26
CA TYR A 146 25.51 -4.98 3.10
C TYR A 146 25.12 -5.00 1.63
N ILE A 147 24.44 -6.07 1.21
CA ILE A 147 23.89 -6.17 -0.15
C ILE A 147 22.37 -5.99 -0.04
N THR A 148 21.86 -5.01 -0.75
CA THR A 148 20.44 -4.66 -0.74
C THR A 148 19.92 -4.48 -2.16
N GLY A 149 18.61 -4.55 -2.33
CA GLY A 149 17.99 -4.38 -3.63
C GLY A 149 16.58 -4.92 -3.65
N GLU A 150 15.97 -4.92 -4.83
CA GLU A 150 14.56 -5.21 -4.99
C GLU A 150 14.22 -6.08 -6.22
N SER A 151 13.00 -6.61 -6.23
CA SER A 151 12.43 -7.30 -7.40
C SER A 151 13.29 -8.52 -7.79
N TYR A 152 13.70 -8.62 -9.05
CA TYR A 152 14.60 -9.68 -9.51
C TYR A 152 15.97 -9.70 -8.79
N ALA A 153 16.35 -8.65 -8.04
CA ALA A 153 17.49 -8.73 -7.14
C ALA A 153 17.28 -9.75 -5.99
N GLY A 154 16.06 -10.25 -5.77
CA GLY A 154 15.80 -11.44 -4.98
C GLY A 154 16.54 -12.69 -5.46
N ILE A 155 16.93 -12.73 -6.73
CA ILE A 155 17.83 -13.74 -7.30
C ILE A 155 19.29 -13.30 -7.15
N TYR A 156 19.61 -12.06 -7.50
CA TYR A 156 20.99 -11.55 -7.52
C TYR A 156 21.64 -11.55 -6.14
N ILE A 157 20.91 -11.12 -5.12
CA ILE A 157 21.44 -10.86 -3.79
C ILE A 157 21.85 -12.15 -3.08
N PRO A 158 21.00 -13.20 -3.00
CA PRO A 158 21.43 -14.42 -2.35
C PRO A 158 22.59 -15.10 -3.09
N MET A 159 22.56 -15.11 -4.41
CA MET A 159 23.64 -15.71 -5.20
C MET A 159 24.98 -14.97 -5.03
N LEU A 160 24.96 -13.63 -5.03
CA LEU A 160 26.15 -12.81 -4.81
C LEU A 160 26.70 -12.97 -3.39
N ALA A 161 25.83 -12.96 -2.37
CA ALA A 161 26.25 -13.18 -0.99
C ALA A 161 26.93 -14.55 -0.83
N LYS A 162 26.38 -15.59 -1.47
CA LYS A 162 26.92 -16.95 -1.44
C LYS A 162 28.28 -17.00 -2.14
N GLU A 163 28.43 -16.31 -3.27
CA GLU A 163 29.70 -16.24 -4.02
C GLU A 163 30.80 -15.56 -3.20
N ILE A 164 30.49 -14.46 -2.50
CA ILE A 164 31.44 -13.76 -1.62
C ILE A 164 31.92 -14.69 -0.50
N LEU A 165 30.98 -15.40 0.13
CA LEU A 165 31.28 -16.32 1.25
C LEU A 165 32.05 -17.56 0.79
N SER A 166 31.72 -18.13 -0.38
CA SER A 166 32.35 -19.34 -0.90
C SER A 166 33.80 -19.11 -1.33
N ARG A 167 34.13 -17.89 -1.77
CA ARG A 167 35.49 -17.51 -2.22
C ARG A 167 36.43 -17.07 -1.09
N ASN A 168 35.98 -17.07 0.17
CA ASN A 168 36.72 -16.47 1.29
C ASN A 168 37.21 -15.04 0.98
N SER A 169 36.35 -14.25 0.34
CA SER A 169 36.67 -12.86 -0.01
C SER A 169 36.96 -12.03 1.24
N SER A 170 37.82 -11.00 1.11
CA SER A 170 38.10 -10.05 2.20
C SER A 170 36.95 -9.08 2.47
N ILE A 171 35.87 -9.14 1.69
CA ILE A 171 34.65 -8.34 1.85
C ILE A 171 33.98 -8.64 3.19
N ASN A 172 33.86 -7.59 4.03
CA ASN A 172 33.27 -7.66 5.36
C ASN A 172 31.73 -7.69 5.32
N LEU A 173 31.15 -8.68 4.66
CA LEU A 173 29.71 -8.85 4.53
C LEU A 173 29.05 -9.03 5.90
N LYS A 174 28.10 -8.16 6.27
CA LYS A 174 27.34 -8.14 7.55
C LYS A 174 25.83 -8.41 7.42
N GLY A 175 25.27 -8.32 6.22
CA GLY A 175 23.90 -8.76 5.99
C GLY A 175 23.42 -8.54 4.56
N VAL A 176 22.22 -9.04 4.30
CA VAL A 176 21.48 -8.79 3.06
C VAL A 176 20.06 -8.36 3.35
N ALA A 177 19.49 -7.50 2.51
CA ALA A 177 18.08 -7.12 2.57
C ALA A 177 17.44 -7.12 1.18
N ILE A 178 16.30 -7.79 1.03
CA ILE A 178 15.64 -8.03 -0.26
C ILE A 178 14.24 -7.46 -0.19
N GLY A 179 13.96 -6.43 -1.00
CA GLY A 179 12.65 -5.79 -1.11
C GLY A 179 11.80 -6.39 -2.21
N ASN A 180 10.57 -6.80 -1.90
CA ASN A 180 9.61 -7.28 -2.91
C ASN A 180 10.26 -8.24 -3.91
N GLY A 181 11.02 -9.20 -3.38
CA GLY A 181 11.97 -9.98 -4.17
C GLY A 181 11.30 -11.10 -4.97
N PHE A 182 11.78 -11.36 -6.18
CA PHE A 182 11.54 -12.62 -6.87
C PHE A 182 12.44 -13.69 -6.26
N LEU A 183 11.87 -14.59 -5.45
CA LEU A 183 12.63 -15.61 -4.70
C LEU A 183 12.48 -17.03 -5.29
N ASP A 184 11.28 -17.37 -5.74
CA ASP A 184 11.00 -18.67 -6.35
C ASP A 184 9.80 -18.60 -7.30
N SER A 185 9.92 -19.27 -8.44
CA SER A 185 8.87 -19.36 -9.44
C SER A 185 7.67 -20.21 -9.02
N GLY A 186 7.83 -21.14 -8.07
CA GLY A 186 6.74 -21.97 -7.56
C GLY A 186 5.78 -21.17 -6.69
N THR A 187 6.31 -20.49 -5.67
CA THR A 187 5.55 -19.60 -4.77
C THR A 187 4.93 -18.43 -5.52
N LEU A 188 5.66 -17.77 -6.42
CA LEU A 188 5.15 -16.70 -7.29
C LEU A 188 4.32 -17.20 -8.49
N GLY A 189 4.29 -18.50 -8.76
CA GLY A 189 3.41 -19.12 -9.76
C GLY A 189 2.12 -19.69 -9.16
N GLY A 190 1.96 -19.59 -7.84
CA GLY A 190 0.86 -20.17 -7.07
C GLY A 190 -0.37 -19.25 -6.91
N GLN A 191 -1.25 -19.60 -5.97
CA GLN A 191 -2.52 -18.91 -5.70
C GLN A 191 -2.40 -17.54 -5.00
N HIS A 192 -1.19 -17.06 -4.73
CA HIS A 192 -0.93 -15.81 -3.98
C HIS A 192 -1.73 -14.62 -4.51
N SER A 193 -1.82 -14.45 -5.83
CA SER A 193 -2.50 -13.31 -6.46
C SER A 193 -4.00 -13.34 -6.23
N SER A 194 -4.61 -14.53 -6.25
CA SER A 194 -6.02 -14.71 -5.92
C SER A 194 -6.29 -14.36 -4.46
N ASP A 195 -5.44 -14.83 -3.54
CA ASP A 195 -5.57 -14.56 -2.10
C ASP A 195 -5.43 -13.04 -1.82
N LEU A 196 -4.45 -12.41 -2.47
CA LEU A 196 -4.19 -10.97 -2.39
C LEU A 196 -5.39 -10.16 -2.91
N PHE A 197 -5.89 -10.49 -4.10
CA PHE A 197 -6.97 -9.74 -4.73
C PHE A 197 -8.31 -9.95 -4.04
N LEU A 198 -8.59 -11.15 -3.52
CA LEU A 198 -9.78 -11.38 -2.71
C LEU A 198 -9.72 -10.55 -1.42
N GLY A 199 -8.59 -10.63 -0.71
CA GLY A 199 -8.39 -9.90 0.55
C GLY A 199 -8.37 -8.38 0.40
N HIS A 200 -8.25 -7.86 -0.83
CA HIS A 200 -8.35 -6.44 -1.15
C HIS A 200 -9.63 -6.06 -1.93
N GLY A 201 -10.54 -7.00 -2.17
CA GLY A 201 -11.84 -6.75 -2.81
C GLY A 201 -11.79 -6.52 -4.33
N PHE A 202 -10.72 -6.91 -5.01
CA PHE A 202 -10.59 -6.82 -6.47
C PHE A 202 -11.27 -7.96 -7.23
N ILE A 203 -11.58 -9.06 -6.55
CA ILE A 203 -12.34 -10.19 -7.11
C ILE A 203 -13.47 -10.59 -6.16
N THR A 204 -14.52 -11.18 -6.73
CA THR A 204 -15.67 -11.68 -5.96
C THR A 204 -15.37 -13.02 -5.30
N THR A 205 -16.08 -13.34 -4.21
CA THR A 205 -16.00 -14.65 -3.55
C THR A 205 -16.37 -15.79 -4.52
N ASP A 206 -17.44 -15.61 -5.30
CA ASP A 206 -17.88 -16.58 -6.32
C ASP A 206 -16.79 -16.87 -7.36
N TYR A 207 -16.05 -15.85 -7.78
CA TYR A 207 -14.97 -16.01 -8.75
C TYR A 207 -13.78 -16.74 -8.14
N TYR A 208 -13.42 -16.37 -6.92
CA TYR A 208 -12.36 -17.03 -6.16
C TYR A 208 -12.67 -18.52 -5.93
N GLU A 209 -13.88 -18.86 -5.48
CA GLU A 209 -14.31 -20.24 -5.24
C GLU A 209 -14.27 -21.09 -6.51
N LYS A 210 -14.82 -20.59 -7.63
CA LYS A 210 -14.75 -21.28 -8.94
C LYS A 210 -13.32 -21.54 -9.39
N LYS A 211 -12.37 -20.68 -9.03
CA LYS A 211 -10.95 -20.86 -9.38
C LYS A 211 -10.27 -21.84 -8.43
N ILE A 212 -10.55 -21.76 -7.13
CA ILE A 212 -10.06 -22.72 -6.14
C ILE A 212 -10.56 -24.12 -6.45
N GLU A 213 -11.82 -24.33 -6.79
CA GLU A 213 -12.32 -25.66 -7.18
C GLU A 213 -11.53 -26.28 -8.34
N ASN A 214 -11.11 -25.47 -9.31
CA ASN A 214 -10.28 -25.92 -10.43
C ASN A 214 -8.83 -26.22 -10.00
N CYS A 215 -8.31 -25.53 -8.99
CA CYS A 215 -6.99 -25.76 -8.41
C CYS A 215 -6.96 -27.00 -7.47
N CYS A 216 -7.96 -27.16 -6.61
CA CYS A 216 -8.10 -28.27 -5.66
C CYS A 216 -8.40 -29.61 -6.35
N GLN A 217 -8.94 -29.61 -7.58
CA GLN A 217 -9.18 -30.85 -8.33
C GLN A 217 -7.94 -31.45 -8.98
N CYS A 218 -6.73 -30.90 -8.80
CA CYS A 218 -5.48 -31.41 -9.40
C CYS A 218 -5.56 -31.69 -10.91
N LYS A 219 -6.51 -31.06 -11.63
CA LYS A 219 -6.80 -31.38 -13.04
C LYS A 219 -5.84 -30.70 -14.00
N THR A 220 -5.27 -29.57 -13.60
CA THR A 220 -4.29 -28.82 -14.37
C THR A 220 -3.33 -28.19 -13.37
N GLY A 221 -2.09 -28.70 -13.26
CA GLY A 221 -1.08 -28.24 -12.29
C GLY A 221 -0.58 -26.80 -12.49
N GLN A 222 -1.44 -25.87 -12.92
CA GLN A 222 -1.17 -24.46 -13.09
C GLN A 222 -2.43 -23.67 -12.66
N CYS A 223 -2.40 -23.13 -11.44
CA CYS A 223 -3.31 -22.07 -11.03
C CYS A 223 -2.89 -20.78 -11.75
N SER A 224 -3.25 -20.66 -13.03
CA SER A 224 -2.87 -19.51 -13.85
C SER A 224 -3.41 -18.18 -13.31
N SER A 225 -2.66 -17.11 -13.58
CA SER A 225 -2.95 -15.72 -13.19
C SER A 225 -4.39 -15.30 -13.50
N VAL A 226 -5.02 -14.66 -12.53
CA VAL A 226 -6.40 -14.20 -12.57
C VAL A 226 -6.54 -12.99 -13.51
N PRO A 227 -7.39 -13.06 -14.57
CA PRO A 227 -7.88 -11.85 -15.21
C PRO A 227 -8.83 -11.10 -14.26
N TYR A 228 -8.67 -9.78 -14.15
CA TYR A 228 -9.49 -8.89 -13.32
C TYR A 228 -10.98 -8.96 -13.69
N GLU A 229 -11.86 -9.16 -12.71
CA GLU A 229 -13.30 -8.96 -12.89
C GLU A 229 -13.62 -7.46 -12.76
N GLY A 230 -14.37 -6.88 -13.71
CA GLY A 230 -14.82 -5.49 -13.66
C GLY A 230 -14.17 -4.52 -14.65
N GLY A 231 -13.24 -4.98 -15.51
CA GLY A 231 -12.64 -4.14 -16.55
C GLY A 231 -11.63 -3.11 -16.05
N PHE A 232 -11.21 -3.23 -14.78
CA PHE A 232 -10.18 -2.40 -14.14
C PHE A 232 -8.97 -3.27 -13.80
N ALA A 233 -7.84 -3.02 -14.47
CA ALA A 233 -6.55 -3.52 -14.01
C ALA A 233 -5.95 -2.48 -13.04
N PRO A 234 -5.76 -2.80 -11.75
CA PRO A 234 -4.97 -1.97 -10.84
C PRO A 234 -3.52 -1.91 -11.33
N ASN A 235 -2.78 -0.88 -10.91
CA ASN A 235 -1.33 -0.83 -11.11
C ASN A 235 -0.70 -2.02 -10.38
N PRO A 236 0.04 -2.92 -11.07
CA PRO A 236 0.56 -4.13 -10.44
C PRO A 236 1.64 -3.84 -9.39
N TYR A 237 2.34 -2.71 -9.53
CA TYR A 237 3.38 -2.27 -8.59
C TYR A 237 2.80 -1.59 -7.36
N ASN A 238 1.56 -1.11 -7.38
CA ASN A 238 0.84 -0.65 -6.20
C ASN A 238 -0.66 -0.65 -6.52
N ILE A 239 -1.40 -1.61 -5.96
CA ILE A 239 -2.81 -1.86 -6.33
C ILE A 239 -3.77 -0.71 -6.02
N TYR A 240 -3.34 0.28 -5.22
CA TYR A 240 -4.11 1.48 -4.88
C TYR A 240 -3.59 2.76 -5.56
N ASP A 241 -2.51 2.66 -6.34
CA ASP A 241 -2.01 3.78 -7.12
C ASP A 241 -2.70 3.83 -8.48
N ASP A 242 -3.10 5.03 -8.88
CA ASP A 242 -3.70 5.28 -10.19
C ASP A 242 -2.65 5.36 -11.30
N CYS A 243 -1.37 5.58 -10.92
CA CYS A 243 -0.29 5.77 -11.86
C CYS A 243 0.57 4.54 -12.07
N ASP A 244 0.41 3.90 -13.22
CA ASP A 244 1.24 2.77 -13.60
C ASP A 244 2.66 3.23 -14.04
N PRO A 245 3.74 2.88 -13.30
CA PRO A 245 5.11 3.13 -13.74
C PRO A 245 5.42 2.39 -15.06
N SER A 246 4.63 1.38 -15.42
CA SER A 246 4.72 0.70 -16.72
C SER A 246 4.30 1.59 -17.89
N SER A 247 3.73 2.78 -17.70
CA SER A 247 3.42 3.69 -18.82
C SER A 247 4.66 4.05 -19.65
N ALA A 248 5.85 4.19 -19.03
CA ALA A 248 7.12 4.37 -19.73
C ALA A 248 7.54 3.11 -20.51
N TYR A 249 7.44 1.93 -19.86
CA TYR A 249 7.67 0.63 -20.49
C TYR A 249 6.72 0.37 -21.66
N ILE A 250 5.42 0.66 -21.53
CA ILE A 250 4.40 0.53 -22.57
C ILE A 250 4.71 1.48 -23.74
N ARG A 251 5.11 2.72 -23.46
CA ARG A 251 5.55 3.68 -24.49
C ARG A 251 6.77 3.14 -25.26
N LEU A 252 7.78 2.63 -24.57
CA LEU A 252 9.00 2.08 -25.17
C LEU A 252 8.76 0.74 -25.89
N TYR A 253 7.97 -0.14 -25.31
CA TYR A 253 7.52 -1.41 -25.90
C TYR A 253 6.78 -1.16 -27.21
N ASN A 254 5.83 -0.22 -27.21
CA ASN A 254 5.10 0.14 -28.42
C ASN A 254 6.00 0.82 -29.47
N LYS A 255 6.94 1.66 -29.03
CA LYS A 255 7.87 2.39 -29.93
C LYS A 255 8.89 1.45 -30.59
N TYR A 256 9.46 0.51 -29.84
CA TYR A 256 10.61 -0.29 -30.27
C TYR A 256 10.30 -1.76 -30.55
N TYR A 257 9.41 -2.39 -29.77
CA TYR A 257 9.20 -3.85 -29.82
C TYR A 257 7.95 -4.26 -30.62
N ALA A 258 6.82 -3.56 -30.46
CA ALA A 258 5.60 -3.82 -31.22
C ALA A 258 5.83 -3.64 -32.73
N LYS A 259 6.54 -2.58 -33.13
CA LYS A 259 6.92 -2.32 -34.53
C LYS A 259 7.88 -3.34 -35.13
N LYS A 260 8.80 -3.89 -34.32
CA LYS A 260 9.89 -4.75 -34.80
C LYS A 260 9.52 -6.24 -34.80
N SER A 261 8.51 -6.63 -34.03
CA SER A 261 8.15 -8.04 -33.75
C SER A 261 6.75 -8.43 -34.20
N ASN A 262 6.01 -7.54 -34.87
CA ASN A 262 4.61 -7.75 -35.31
C ASN A 262 3.66 -8.23 -34.19
N ARG A 263 3.94 -7.81 -32.95
CA ARG A 263 3.11 -8.08 -31.77
C ARG A 263 2.07 -6.96 -31.59
N PRO A 264 0.86 -7.26 -31.10
CA PRO A 264 -0.15 -6.23 -30.86
C PRO A 264 0.37 -5.19 -29.86
N PRO A 265 0.16 -3.88 -30.11
CA PRO A 265 0.55 -2.83 -29.19
C PRO A 265 -0.24 -2.95 -27.87
N ILE A 266 0.43 -2.68 -26.76
CA ILE A 266 -0.22 -2.62 -25.44
C ILE A 266 -0.94 -1.28 -25.37
N ILE A 267 -2.27 -1.30 -25.21
CA ILE A 267 -3.06 -0.08 -25.07
C ILE A 267 -2.88 0.43 -23.65
N ALA A 268 -2.12 1.52 -23.49
CA ALA A 268 -2.04 2.27 -22.25
C ALA A 268 -3.44 2.67 -21.79
N SER A 269 -3.74 2.50 -20.50
CA SER A 269 -5.03 2.93 -19.98
C SER A 269 -5.14 4.46 -20.12
N ASN A 270 -6.35 5.01 -20.31
CA ASN A 270 -6.54 6.46 -20.39
C ASN A 270 -6.10 7.21 -19.11
N ARG A 271 -5.78 6.51 -18.01
CA ARG A 271 -5.29 7.08 -16.73
C ARG A 271 -3.85 7.58 -16.79
N ASP A 272 -3.05 7.07 -17.75
CA ASP A 272 -1.64 7.46 -17.89
C ASP A 272 -1.44 8.94 -18.28
N LYS A 273 -2.48 9.61 -18.80
CA LYS A 273 -2.42 11.01 -19.25
C LYS A 273 -2.24 12.01 -18.12
N ASP A 274 -2.69 11.67 -16.92
CA ASP A 274 -2.63 12.53 -15.73
C ASP A 274 -1.47 12.16 -14.79
N CYS A 275 -0.66 11.16 -15.16
CA CYS A 275 0.48 10.76 -14.35
C CYS A 275 1.65 11.73 -14.50
N PRO A 276 2.30 12.13 -13.38
CA PRO A 276 3.48 12.99 -13.44
C PRO A 276 4.56 12.33 -14.30
N HIS A 277 5.08 13.06 -15.30
CA HIS A 277 6.24 12.60 -16.06
C HIS A 277 7.42 12.41 -15.11
N ASN A 278 7.92 11.18 -15.03
CA ASN A 278 9.04 10.79 -14.18
C ASN A 278 10.35 11.08 -14.92
N GLY A 279 10.76 12.35 -14.96
CA GLY A 279 11.83 12.86 -15.83
C GLY A 279 13.25 12.36 -15.56
N TYR A 280 13.48 11.26 -14.83
CA TYR A 280 14.82 10.74 -14.57
C TYR A 280 15.51 10.17 -15.82
N GLU A 281 14.75 9.53 -16.74
CA GLU A 281 15.28 9.13 -18.06
C GLU A 281 15.72 10.36 -18.85
N ASP A 282 14.91 11.41 -18.88
CA ASP A 282 15.26 12.67 -19.53
C ASP A 282 16.53 13.27 -18.91
N TYR A 283 16.59 13.31 -17.58
CA TYR A 283 17.69 13.87 -16.81
C TYR A 283 19.01 13.13 -17.08
N LEU A 284 19.02 11.80 -17.06
CA LEU A 284 20.21 10.99 -17.33
C LEU A 284 20.68 11.06 -18.79
N ASN A 285 19.82 11.48 -19.70
CA ASN A 285 20.17 11.72 -21.10
C ASN A 285 20.64 13.16 -21.39
N VAL A 286 20.56 14.09 -20.43
CA VAL A 286 21.13 15.44 -20.59
C VAL A 286 22.66 15.36 -20.75
N PRO A 287 23.25 15.94 -21.81
CA PRO A 287 24.70 15.84 -22.07
C PRO A 287 25.58 16.32 -20.91
N GLU A 288 25.18 17.42 -20.25
CA GLU A 288 25.88 17.97 -19.09
C GLU A 288 25.84 17.01 -17.90
N VAL A 289 24.73 16.29 -17.71
CA VAL A 289 24.57 15.27 -16.66
C VAL A 289 25.47 14.08 -16.97
N ARG A 290 25.43 13.53 -18.19
CA ARG A 290 26.31 12.43 -18.63
C ARG A 290 27.79 12.77 -18.41
N LYS A 291 28.19 14.00 -18.77
CA LYS A 291 29.55 14.50 -18.54
C LYS A 291 29.90 14.58 -17.05
N ALA A 292 29.00 15.13 -16.22
CA ALA A 292 29.19 15.21 -14.78
C ALA A 292 29.30 13.83 -14.12
N LEU A 293 28.58 12.85 -14.67
CA LEU A 293 28.60 11.45 -14.24
C LEU A 293 29.77 10.64 -14.83
N HIS A 294 30.70 11.28 -15.55
CA HIS A 294 31.84 10.61 -16.17
C HIS A 294 31.44 9.48 -17.13
N VAL A 295 30.27 9.59 -17.76
CA VAL A 295 29.87 8.72 -18.86
C VAL A 295 30.80 8.99 -20.05
N ARG A 296 31.22 7.93 -20.73
CA ARG A 296 32.15 8.02 -21.87
C ARG A 296 31.59 8.95 -22.96
N PRO A 297 32.34 9.94 -23.47
CA PRO A 297 31.87 10.81 -24.55
C PRO A 297 31.45 10.09 -25.84
N GLU A 298 32.04 8.92 -26.11
CA GLU A 298 31.74 8.02 -27.22
C GLU A 298 30.48 7.18 -27.01
N ASP A 299 29.99 7.10 -25.76
CA ASP A 299 28.68 6.56 -25.47
C ASP A 299 27.62 7.57 -25.93
N THR A 300 27.00 7.24 -27.05
CA THR A 300 25.94 8.02 -27.70
C THR A 300 24.59 7.33 -27.60
N HIS A 301 24.48 6.20 -26.90
CA HIS A 301 23.20 5.54 -26.75
C HIS A 301 22.33 6.29 -25.75
N GLU A 302 21.03 6.29 -26.02
CA GLU A 302 20.04 6.78 -25.07
C GLU A 302 20.01 5.83 -23.87
N TRP A 303 20.05 6.40 -22.67
CA TRP A 303 19.89 5.69 -21.42
C TRP A 303 18.40 5.42 -21.21
N TYR A 304 18.06 4.18 -20.85
CA TYR A 304 16.71 3.78 -20.49
C TYR A 304 16.77 2.98 -19.19
N ASP A 305 15.68 3.05 -18.44
CA ASP A 305 15.57 2.38 -17.14
C ASP A 305 15.74 0.86 -17.26
N CYS A 306 14.93 0.23 -18.12
CA CYS A 306 14.94 -1.21 -18.36
C CYS A 306 15.14 -1.51 -19.85
N GLY A 307 16.12 -2.35 -20.15
CA GLY A 307 16.45 -2.72 -21.53
C GLY A 307 17.71 -3.55 -21.69
N GLY A 308 18.37 -3.89 -20.58
CA GLY A 308 19.54 -4.76 -20.59
C GLY A 308 19.21 -6.13 -21.19
N SER A 309 20.19 -6.71 -21.88
CA SER A 309 20.07 -8.06 -22.43
C SER A 309 20.10 -9.08 -21.31
N TYR A 310 19.16 -10.01 -21.28
CA TYR A 310 19.13 -11.11 -20.33
C TYR A 310 18.62 -12.39 -21.02
N SER A 311 19.29 -13.53 -20.80
CA SER A 311 19.07 -14.80 -21.49
C SER A 311 18.91 -16.00 -20.55
N GLY A 312 18.96 -15.79 -19.24
CA GLY A 312 18.81 -16.84 -18.22
C GLY A 312 17.36 -17.18 -17.89
N SER A 313 17.17 -18.33 -17.22
CA SER A 313 15.96 -18.66 -16.48
C SER A 313 16.17 -18.34 -14.99
N ALA A 314 15.11 -17.91 -14.30
CA ALA A 314 15.20 -17.60 -12.88
C ALA A 314 15.60 -18.84 -12.06
N THR A 315 16.62 -18.66 -11.22
CA THR A 315 17.11 -19.68 -10.29
C THR A 315 16.22 -19.77 -9.05
N ASP A 316 15.74 -20.96 -8.68
CA ASP A 316 15.07 -21.18 -7.39
C ASP A 316 16.03 -20.88 -6.23
N GLN A 317 15.65 -19.96 -5.34
CA GLN A 317 16.49 -19.51 -4.24
C GLN A 317 16.43 -20.39 -2.99
N HIS A 318 15.56 -21.42 -2.89
CA HIS A 318 15.45 -22.25 -1.67
C HIS A 318 16.81 -22.79 -1.23
N GLN A 319 17.51 -23.49 -2.13
CA GLN A 319 18.81 -24.08 -1.81
C GLN A 319 19.87 -23.00 -1.51
N THR A 320 19.85 -21.89 -2.25
CA THR A 320 20.81 -20.79 -2.07
C THR A 320 20.62 -20.11 -0.72
N VAL A 321 19.38 -19.81 -0.33
CA VAL A 321 19.04 -19.19 0.95
C VAL A 321 19.34 -20.15 2.11
N HIS A 322 19.02 -21.44 2.01
CA HIS A 322 19.43 -22.43 3.01
C HIS A 322 20.94 -22.43 3.23
N GLN A 323 21.71 -22.47 2.15
CA GLN A 323 23.17 -22.44 2.21
C GLN A 323 23.70 -21.15 2.83
N LEU A 324 23.11 -20.01 2.48
CA LEU A 324 23.44 -18.75 3.14
C LEU A 324 23.18 -18.82 4.63
N LEU A 325 22.00 -19.26 5.06
CA LEU A 325 21.66 -19.33 6.49
C LEU A 325 22.56 -20.29 7.27
N ASP A 326 23.08 -21.35 6.63
CA ASP A 326 23.99 -22.32 7.27
C ASP A 326 25.43 -21.81 7.38
N VAL A 327 25.91 -21.09 6.35
CA VAL A 327 27.27 -20.55 6.29
C VAL A 327 27.36 -19.23 7.06
N TYR A 328 26.30 -18.44 7.04
CA TYR A 328 26.26 -17.06 7.50
C TYR A 328 25.76 -16.93 8.94
N LYS A 329 26.42 -17.64 9.86
CA LYS A 329 26.01 -17.77 11.27
C LYS A 329 25.95 -16.46 12.10
N ILE A 330 26.25 -15.30 11.51
CA ILE A 330 26.41 -14.02 12.24
C ILE A 330 25.63 -12.84 11.63
N GLY A 331 25.31 -12.83 10.33
CA GLY A 331 24.72 -11.63 9.73
C GLY A 331 23.21 -11.72 9.51
N LYS A 332 22.61 -10.56 9.26
CA LYS A 332 21.16 -10.41 9.12
C LYS A 332 20.72 -10.71 7.70
N LEU A 333 19.67 -11.51 7.54
CA LEU A 333 18.97 -11.69 6.27
C LEU A 333 17.56 -11.14 6.45
N VAL A 334 17.21 -10.09 5.70
CA VAL A 334 15.90 -9.46 5.79
C VAL A 334 15.19 -9.59 4.45
N ILE A 335 14.00 -10.19 4.45
CA ILE A 335 13.09 -10.14 3.31
C ILE A 335 11.99 -9.16 3.72
N PHE A 336 11.81 -8.10 2.94
CA PHE A 336 10.79 -7.10 3.20
C PHE A 336 9.86 -6.92 2.01
N ASN A 337 8.58 -6.66 2.27
CA ASN A 337 7.55 -6.54 1.24
C ASN A 337 6.60 -5.39 1.56
N GLY A 338 6.28 -4.58 0.56
CA GLY A 338 5.08 -3.75 0.58
C GLY A 338 3.83 -4.59 0.37
N ASN A 339 2.79 -4.38 1.19
CA ASN A 339 1.55 -5.17 1.14
C ASN A 339 0.58 -4.77 0.00
N PHE A 340 0.92 -3.75 -0.79
CA PHE A 340 0.15 -3.31 -1.97
C PHE A 340 0.81 -3.74 -3.29
N ASP A 341 1.93 -4.46 -3.24
CA ASP A 341 2.56 -5.05 -4.43
C ASP A 341 1.82 -6.34 -4.84
N SER A 342 1.58 -6.50 -6.14
CA SER A 342 1.03 -7.74 -6.73
C SER A 342 1.99 -8.44 -7.69
N VAL A 343 3.20 -7.89 -7.91
CA VAL A 343 4.24 -8.48 -8.76
C VAL A 343 5.06 -9.50 -7.97
N CYS A 344 5.56 -9.09 -6.80
CA CYS A 344 6.29 -9.93 -5.86
C CYS A 344 5.70 -9.71 -4.47
N ASP A 345 4.44 -10.11 -4.35
CA ASP A 345 3.59 -9.80 -3.21
C ASP A 345 4.08 -10.46 -1.91
N HIS A 346 3.54 -9.95 -0.81
CA HIS A 346 3.92 -10.38 0.53
C HIS A 346 3.45 -11.81 0.85
N ILE A 347 2.38 -12.32 0.23
CA ILE A 347 1.89 -13.69 0.48
C ILE A 347 2.85 -14.70 -0.13
N ALA A 348 3.27 -14.50 -1.38
CA ALA A 348 4.24 -15.37 -2.04
C ALA A 348 5.58 -15.40 -1.29
N ASN A 349 6.10 -14.24 -0.89
CA ASN A 349 7.36 -14.16 -0.16
C ASN A 349 7.27 -14.73 1.26
N GLN A 350 6.12 -14.58 1.94
CA GLN A 350 5.93 -15.20 3.25
C GLN A 350 5.83 -16.73 3.14
N ARG A 351 5.13 -17.26 2.13
CA ARG A 351 5.12 -18.70 1.81
C ARG A 351 6.51 -19.25 1.51
N PHE A 352 7.34 -18.49 0.78
CA PHE A 352 8.74 -18.86 0.57
C PHE A 352 9.53 -18.88 1.88
N VAL A 353 9.32 -17.92 2.79
CA VAL A 353 9.99 -17.92 4.09
C VAL A 353 9.54 -19.10 4.96
N ASP A 354 8.24 -19.39 4.99
CA ASP A 354 7.68 -20.50 5.77
C ASP A 354 8.15 -21.86 5.23
N SER A 355 8.31 -22.02 3.91
CA SER A 355 8.85 -23.25 3.29
C SER A 355 10.32 -23.55 3.64
N LEU A 356 11.07 -22.57 4.16
CA LEU A 356 12.41 -22.79 4.71
C LEU A 356 12.38 -23.58 6.03
N ASN A 357 11.21 -23.81 6.62
CA ASN A 357 11.00 -24.61 7.82
C ASN A 357 11.90 -24.16 9.01
N LEU A 358 12.10 -22.86 9.16
CA LEU A 358 12.88 -22.28 10.25
C LEU A 358 12.02 -22.05 11.49
N ARG A 359 12.61 -22.23 12.68
CA ARG A 359 11.91 -21.93 13.94
C ARG A 359 11.71 -20.43 14.12
N LYS A 360 10.46 -20.04 14.42
CA LYS A 360 10.08 -18.66 14.80
C LYS A 360 10.65 -18.32 16.18
N LEU A 361 11.21 -17.11 16.31
CA LEU A 361 11.81 -16.61 17.56
C LEU A 361 10.94 -15.60 18.31
N SER A 362 9.93 -15.05 17.64
CA SER A 362 8.99 -14.09 18.20
C SER A 362 7.59 -14.39 17.70
N ASP A 363 6.59 -13.74 18.28
CA ASP A 363 5.29 -13.63 17.62
C ASP A 363 5.37 -12.62 16.47
N TYR A 364 4.47 -12.77 15.49
CA TYR A 364 4.27 -11.78 14.45
C TYR A 364 3.71 -10.50 15.09
N SER A 365 4.45 -9.39 14.97
CA SER A 365 4.15 -8.17 15.72
C SER A 365 4.40 -6.90 14.92
N SER A 366 3.73 -5.81 15.30
CA SER A 366 3.89 -4.52 14.64
C SER A 366 5.26 -3.88 14.94
N TRP A 367 5.85 -3.18 13.98
CA TRP A 367 7.00 -2.30 14.21
C TRP A 367 6.63 -0.83 13.95
N VAL A 368 7.36 0.07 14.59
CA VAL A 368 7.08 1.52 14.56
C VAL A 368 8.20 2.33 13.91
N THR A 369 7.82 3.42 13.25
CA THR A 369 8.73 4.47 12.77
C THR A 369 9.05 5.46 13.89
N PRO A 370 10.08 6.33 13.74
CA PRO A 370 10.48 7.27 14.80
C PRO A 370 9.40 8.25 15.27
N ASP A 371 8.40 8.52 14.44
CA ASP A 371 7.24 9.37 14.76
C ASP A 371 6.14 8.63 15.55
N GLY A 372 6.36 7.35 15.86
CA GLY A 372 5.42 6.49 16.60
C GLY A 372 4.33 5.87 15.74
N THR A 373 4.35 6.06 14.41
CA THR A 373 3.37 5.41 13.52
C THR A 373 3.75 3.95 13.24
N ILE A 374 2.75 3.10 12.99
CA ILE A 374 2.98 1.69 12.66
C ILE A 374 3.52 1.61 11.22
N GLY A 375 4.79 1.22 11.09
CA GLY A 375 5.48 1.01 9.81
C GLY A 375 5.08 -0.30 9.13
N GLY A 376 4.62 -1.29 9.90
CA GLY A 376 4.10 -2.56 9.41
C GLY A 376 4.28 -3.67 10.45
N PHE A 377 4.62 -4.88 10.01
CA PHE A 377 4.73 -6.06 10.87
C PHE A 377 6.02 -6.84 10.61
N VAL A 378 6.47 -7.62 11.59
CA VAL A 378 7.72 -8.38 11.51
C VAL A 378 7.58 -9.75 12.17
N GLN A 379 8.19 -10.76 11.55
CA GLN A 379 8.41 -12.09 12.10
C GLN A 379 9.92 -12.37 12.14
N HIS A 380 10.43 -12.71 13.32
CA HIS A 380 11.82 -13.15 13.46
C HIS A 380 11.92 -14.67 13.43
N TYR A 381 12.92 -15.18 12.73
CA TYR A 381 13.25 -16.60 12.62
C TYR A 381 14.68 -16.84 13.11
N GLU A 382 15.01 -18.09 13.41
CA GLU A 382 16.39 -18.48 13.70
C GLU A 382 17.33 -18.25 12.51
N LYS A 383 18.65 -18.38 12.75
CA LYS A 383 19.71 -18.12 11.77
C LYS A 383 19.72 -16.67 11.21
N GLY A 384 19.11 -15.72 11.93
CA GLY A 384 19.18 -14.30 11.61
C GLY A 384 18.24 -13.83 10.49
N LEU A 385 17.30 -14.68 10.06
CA LEU A 385 16.26 -14.31 9.10
C LEU A 385 15.15 -13.48 9.79
N SER A 386 14.72 -12.40 9.13
CA SER A 386 13.51 -11.67 9.50
C SER A 386 12.67 -11.40 8.25
N TYR A 387 11.37 -11.63 8.36
CA TYR A 387 10.39 -11.23 7.37
C TYR A 387 9.69 -9.95 7.83
N VAL A 388 9.65 -8.91 6.99
CA VAL A 388 9.14 -7.58 7.34
C VAL A 388 8.08 -7.14 6.33
N LEU A 389 6.86 -6.92 6.79
CA LEU A 389 5.83 -6.24 6.02
C LEU A 389 5.93 -4.74 6.23
N VAL A 390 5.84 -3.96 5.15
CA VAL A 390 5.75 -2.49 5.17
C VAL A 390 4.36 -2.06 4.76
N ARG A 391 3.63 -1.46 5.69
CA ARG A 391 2.20 -1.15 5.53
C ARG A 391 1.99 0.03 4.58
N GLY A 392 1.15 -0.20 3.58
CA GLY A 392 0.73 0.77 2.58
C GLY A 392 1.77 1.07 1.51
N ALA A 393 2.78 0.23 1.36
CA ALA A 393 3.78 0.31 0.30
C ALA A 393 3.48 -0.71 -0.81
N GLY A 394 3.76 -0.36 -2.05
CA GLY A 394 3.80 -1.26 -3.21
C GLY A 394 5.18 -1.88 -3.41
N HIS A 395 5.56 -2.10 -4.67
CA HIS A 395 6.79 -2.79 -5.09
C HIS A 395 8.04 -2.01 -4.71
N MET A 396 8.05 -0.70 -4.97
CA MET A 396 9.16 0.21 -4.66
C MET A 396 8.96 0.79 -3.26
N VAL A 397 9.20 0.00 -2.22
CA VAL A 397 8.96 0.39 -0.83
C VAL A 397 9.57 1.75 -0.44
N PRO A 398 10.82 2.09 -0.80
CA PRO A 398 11.39 3.40 -0.46
C PRO A 398 10.76 4.57 -1.23
N HIS A 399 10.08 4.31 -2.36
CA HIS A 399 9.30 5.32 -3.07
C HIS A 399 8.00 5.64 -2.31
N ASP A 400 7.25 4.59 -1.93
CA ASP A 400 5.90 4.75 -1.36
C ASP A 400 5.90 5.10 0.13
N LYS A 401 6.90 4.59 0.88
CA LYS A 401 7.07 4.79 2.33
C LYS A 401 8.54 5.13 2.67
N PRO A 402 9.07 6.27 2.22
CA PRO A 402 10.49 6.61 2.35
C PRO A 402 11.00 6.60 3.81
N GLU A 403 10.24 7.13 4.77
CA GLU A 403 10.62 7.16 6.18
C GLU A 403 10.66 5.75 6.79
N ALA A 404 9.67 4.93 6.46
CA ALA A 404 9.57 3.54 6.92
C ALA A 404 10.72 2.70 6.34
N ALA A 405 11.03 2.87 5.05
CA ALA A 405 12.14 2.21 4.37
C ALA A 405 13.50 2.60 4.97
N LEU A 406 13.72 3.89 5.27
CA LEU A 406 14.94 4.34 5.95
C LEU A 406 15.04 3.76 7.37
N GLN A 407 13.93 3.71 8.12
CA GLN A 407 13.92 3.11 9.45
C GLN A 407 14.24 1.61 9.40
N MET A 408 13.70 0.90 8.42
CA MET A 408 14.03 -0.50 8.17
C MET A 408 15.53 -0.66 7.87
N LEU A 409 16.12 0.15 7.00
CA LEU A 409 17.57 0.13 6.75
C LEU A 409 18.35 0.35 8.05
N LYS A 410 17.98 1.35 8.86
CA LYS A 410 18.61 1.62 10.17
C LYS A 410 18.58 0.38 11.07
N ASN A 411 17.46 -0.35 11.10
CA ASN A 411 17.34 -1.59 11.85
C ASN A 411 18.25 -2.71 11.29
N VAL A 412 18.36 -2.82 9.96
CA VAL A 412 19.27 -3.77 9.29
C VAL A 412 20.72 -3.46 9.70
N ILE A 413 21.15 -2.20 9.60
CA ILE A 413 22.55 -1.80 9.89
C ILE A 413 22.84 -1.55 11.38
N GLY A 414 21.82 -1.61 12.26
CA GLY A 414 21.96 -1.61 13.72
C GLY A 414 21.95 -0.25 14.42
N ILE A 415 21.22 0.75 13.90
CA ILE A 415 21.07 2.09 14.48
C ILE A 415 19.71 2.24 15.17
N SER A 416 19.68 2.35 16.51
CA SER A 416 18.46 2.58 17.30
C SER A 416 18.30 4.04 17.69
N ILE A 417 17.10 4.63 17.54
CA ILE A 417 16.74 5.98 18.02
C ILE A 417 15.45 5.87 18.85
N ASN A 418 15.45 6.42 20.06
CA ASN A 418 14.28 6.51 20.95
C ASN A 418 13.74 7.95 20.96
N ILE A 419 12.45 8.16 20.69
CA ILE A 419 11.75 9.44 21.00
C ILE A 419 10.31 9.17 21.49
N CYS A 420 9.94 9.83 22.60
CA CYS A 420 8.60 9.88 23.21
C CYS A 420 7.82 11.13 22.76
N ILE A 421 6.49 11.03 22.61
CA ILE A 421 5.58 12.18 22.50
C ILE A 421 4.34 11.96 23.39
N ALA A 422 3.89 13.03 24.05
CA ALA A 422 2.71 13.09 24.91
C ALA A 422 1.57 13.93 24.27
N LEU A 423 0.32 13.53 24.49
CA LEU A 423 -0.94 14.15 24.03
C LEU A 423 -1.67 14.88 25.18
N ILE A 424 -2.48 15.91 24.87
CA ILE A 424 -3.46 16.52 25.79
C ILE A 424 -4.80 16.82 25.06
N LEU A 425 -5.91 16.55 25.77
CA LEU A 425 -7.35 16.74 25.46
C LEU A 425 -7.95 17.92 26.26
N TYR A 426 -9.06 18.57 25.80
CA TYR A 426 -10.36 18.71 26.54
C TYR A 426 -11.47 19.63 25.93
N PHE A 427 -12.70 19.05 25.83
CA PHE A 427 -14.13 19.43 26.06
C PHE A 427 -14.88 20.76 25.74
N CYS A 428 -16.18 20.52 25.41
CA CYS A 428 -17.39 21.34 25.09
C CYS A 428 -18.05 22.15 26.23
N VAL A 429 -19.04 23.04 25.89
CA VAL A 429 -20.44 23.14 26.44
C VAL A 429 -21.38 23.95 25.48
N VAL A 430 -22.70 23.69 25.51
CA VAL A 430 -23.86 24.12 24.69
C VAL A 430 -24.85 25.04 25.47
N PHE A 431 -25.68 25.87 24.80
CA PHE A 431 -27.05 26.30 25.25
C PHE A 431 -27.99 26.68 24.07
N ALA A 432 -29.33 26.56 24.27
CA ALA A 432 -30.47 26.80 23.34
C ALA A 432 -31.30 28.07 23.74
N ALA A 433 -32.36 28.57 23.05
CA ALA A 433 -33.30 28.00 22.06
C ALA A 433 -34.08 29.07 21.25
N ASN A 434 -34.62 28.66 20.08
CA ASN A 434 -36.03 28.79 19.62
C ASN A 434 -36.18 28.15 18.20
N GLU A 435 -37.07 27.24 17.80
CA GLU A 435 -37.83 26.16 18.46
C GLU A 435 -37.68 24.84 17.64
N ASP A 436 -36.72 24.77 16.70
CA ASP A 436 -36.06 23.57 16.15
C ASP A 436 -35.06 24.04 15.06
N GLU A 437 -35.36 25.14 14.33
CA GLU A 437 -34.43 25.72 13.33
C GLU A 437 -33.13 26.21 13.99
N ILE A 438 -32.00 25.68 13.53
CA ILE A 438 -30.68 26.09 14.01
C ILE A 438 -30.23 27.31 13.19
N LYS A 439 -30.51 28.50 13.72
CA LYS A 439 -30.16 29.79 13.07
C LYS A 439 -28.67 30.11 13.13
N SER A 440 -27.97 29.57 14.13
CA SER A 440 -26.53 29.75 14.32
C SER A 440 -25.97 28.56 15.07
N LEU A 441 -24.84 28.02 14.62
CA LEU A 441 -24.14 26.91 15.28
C LEU A 441 -22.81 27.43 15.85
N PRO A 442 -22.54 27.30 17.16
CA PRO A 442 -21.28 27.73 17.74
C PRO A 442 -20.08 27.10 17.03
N GLY A 443 -19.05 27.90 16.76
CA GLY A 443 -17.83 27.44 16.09
C GLY A 443 -17.89 27.44 14.56
N LEU A 444 -19.06 27.62 13.94
CA LEU A 444 -19.19 27.80 12.49
C LEU A 444 -19.01 29.28 12.11
N SER A 445 -17.93 29.60 11.40
CA SER A 445 -17.67 30.95 10.87
C SER A 445 -18.04 31.12 9.40
N ASP A 446 -18.14 30.01 8.66
CA ASP A 446 -18.42 30.05 7.23
C ASP A 446 -19.92 30.27 6.97
N PRO A 447 -20.28 31.11 5.97
CA PRO A 447 -21.68 31.30 5.61
C PRO A 447 -22.25 30.02 4.98
N ILE A 448 -23.49 29.67 5.34
CA ILE A 448 -24.24 28.56 4.75
C ILE A 448 -25.41 29.08 3.91
N ASN A 449 -25.80 28.30 2.89
CA ASN A 449 -26.90 28.62 1.97
C ASN A 449 -28.14 27.72 2.12
N PHE A 450 -28.17 26.89 3.16
CA PHE A 450 -29.25 25.94 3.44
C PHE A 450 -29.73 26.07 4.89
N LYS A 451 -30.94 25.60 5.19
CA LYS A 451 -31.47 25.56 6.56
C LYS A 451 -31.21 24.21 7.22
N GLN A 452 -31.28 24.21 8.54
CA GLN A 452 -31.15 23.00 9.34
C GLN A 452 -31.99 23.11 10.59
N TYR A 453 -32.43 21.96 11.09
CA TYR A 453 -33.36 21.86 12.21
C TYR A 453 -32.90 20.71 13.10
N SER A 454 -33.03 20.86 14.41
CA SER A 454 -32.83 19.76 15.34
C SER A 454 -33.78 19.88 16.51
N GLY A 455 -34.26 18.75 17.01
CA GLY A 455 -35.19 18.71 18.14
C GLY A 455 -35.69 17.31 18.41
N TYR A 456 -36.86 17.21 19.03
CA TYR A 456 -37.46 15.94 19.43
C TYR A 456 -38.66 15.56 18.57
N LEU A 457 -38.82 14.25 18.35
CA LEU A 457 -39.96 13.58 17.75
C LEU A 457 -40.63 12.71 18.81
N ASP A 458 -41.86 13.04 19.17
CA ASP A 458 -42.64 12.29 20.15
C ASP A 458 -43.32 11.10 19.45
N ILE A 459 -42.95 9.88 19.85
CA ILE A 459 -43.40 8.66 19.16
C ILE A 459 -44.35 7.79 19.99
N GLY A 460 -44.74 8.25 21.18
CA GLY A 460 -45.61 7.52 22.12
C GLY A 460 -44.83 6.74 23.19
N ASP A 461 -45.52 6.18 24.18
CA ASP A 461 -44.92 5.43 25.31
C ASP A 461 -43.84 6.22 26.09
N GLY A 462 -43.98 7.55 26.15
CA GLY A 462 -43.00 8.44 26.79
C GLY A 462 -41.63 8.46 26.09
N LYS A 463 -41.55 8.04 24.81
CA LYS A 463 -40.33 8.00 24.00
C LYS A 463 -40.17 9.26 23.16
N HIS A 464 -38.98 9.85 23.21
CA HIS A 464 -38.62 11.07 22.48
C HIS A 464 -37.34 10.82 21.67
N TYR A 465 -37.46 10.87 20.34
CA TYR A 465 -36.32 10.69 19.43
C TYR A 465 -35.73 12.04 19.05
N PHE A 466 -34.44 12.24 19.31
CA PHE A 466 -33.73 13.39 18.79
C PHE A 466 -33.45 13.23 17.30
N TYR A 467 -33.65 14.31 16.54
CA TYR A 467 -33.32 14.37 15.13
C TYR A 467 -32.48 15.62 14.81
N TRP A 468 -31.69 15.52 13.74
CA TRP A 468 -31.10 16.66 13.06
C TRP A 468 -31.42 16.53 11.56
N LEU A 469 -32.03 17.55 10.96
CA LEU A 469 -32.28 17.68 9.53
C LEU A 469 -31.36 18.76 8.95
N ALA A 470 -30.60 18.42 7.91
CA ALA A 470 -29.93 19.38 7.04
C ALA A 470 -30.67 19.42 5.70
N GLU A 471 -31.22 20.56 5.32
CA GLU A 471 -31.88 20.72 4.02
C GLU A 471 -30.87 20.65 2.87
N SER A 472 -31.38 20.26 1.69
CA SER A 472 -30.59 20.30 0.45
C SER A 472 -30.11 21.72 0.17
N GLN A 473 -28.85 21.85 -0.25
CA GLN A 473 -28.26 23.10 -0.74
C GLN A 473 -28.90 23.57 -2.05
N THR A 474 -29.57 22.65 -2.77
CA THR A 474 -30.25 22.94 -4.03
C THR A 474 -31.70 22.45 -3.98
N ALA A 475 -32.66 23.35 -4.20
CA ALA A 475 -34.09 23.07 -4.32
C ALA A 475 -34.66 22.13 -3.22
N PRO A 476 -34.49 22.46 -1.93
CA PRO A 476 -34.84 21.58 -0.80
C PRO A 476 -36.29 21.11 -0.80
N GLU A 477 -37.23 21.91 -1.30
CA GLU A 477 -38.64 21.56 -1.44
C GLU A 477 -38.91 20.39 -2.40
N SER A 478 -38.01 20.11 -3.33
CA SER A 478 -38.14 19.06 -4.35
C SER A 478 -37.07 17.96 -4.25
N ALA A 479 -36.00 18.22 -3.51
CA ALA A 479 -34.91 17.27 -3.29
C ALA A 479 -35.38 16.03 -2.51
N PRO A 480 -34.79 14.84 -2.76
CA PRO A 480 -35.07 13.63 -1.98
C PRO A 480 -34.85 13.83 -0.48
N VAL A 481 -35.52 13.02 0.34
CA VAL A 481 -35.27 12.92 1.77
C VAL A 481 -34.52 11.63 2.05
N VAL A 482 -33.40 11.73 2.74
CA VAL A 482 -32.54 10.60 3.07
C VAL A 482 -32.46 10.50 4.59
N LEU A 483 -33.00 9.43 5.18
CA LEU A 483 -32.76 9.09 6.57
C LEU A 483 -31.37 8.45 6.69
N TRP A 484 -30.57 8.89 7.66
CA TRP A 484 -29.31 8.26 8.06
C TRP A 484 -29.43 7.64 9.44
N LEU A 485 -29.00 6.38 9.56
CA LEU A 485 -28.90 5.62 10.80
C LEU A 485 -27.45 5.12 10.96
N ASN A 486 -26.71 5.59 11.98
CA ASN A 486 -25.43 4.96 12.29
C ASN A 486 -25.64 3.58 12.93
N GLY A 487 -24.72 2.66 12.64
CA GLY A 487 -24.66 1.34 13.25
C GLY A 487 -23.65 1.23 14.37
N GLY A 488 -23.55 0.02 14.95
CA GLY A 488 -23.10 -0.18 16.34
C GLY A 488 -24.32 0.01 17.24
N PRO A 489 -24.91 -1.06 17.81
CA PRO A 489 -26.14 -0.92 18.58
C PRO A 489 -25.96 0.13 19.69
N GLY A 490 -26.64 1.27 19.55
CA GLY A 490 -26.50 2.38 20.48
C GLY A 490 -25.64 3.58 20.03
N CYS A 491 -25.09 3.59 18.82
CA CYS A 491 -24.31 4.71 18.29
C CYS A 491 -25.20 5.84 17.75
N SER A 492 -24.83 7.09 18.05
CA SER A 492 -25.56 8.27 17.61
C SER A 492 -25.38 8.53 16.11
N SER A 493 -26.48 8.84 15.42
CA SER A 493 -26.43 9.28 14.02
C SER A 493 -25.77 10.65 13.82
N LEU A 494 -25.52 11.40 14.91
CA LEU A 494 -24.74 12.63 14.85
C LEU A 494 -23.25 12.35 14.59
N PHE A 495 -22.78 11.12 14.80
CA PHE A 495 -21.48 10.66 14.32
C PHE A 495 -21.41 10.75 12.79
N GLY A 496 -22.38 10.21 12.06
CA GLY A 496 -22.45 10.33 10.61
C GLY A 496 -22.66 11.78 10.15
N ASN A 497 -23.40 12.58 10.91
CA ASN A 497 -23.59 14.01 10.63
C ASN A 497 -22.27 14.80 10.69
N LEU A 498 -21.50 14.69 11.77
CA LEU A 498 -20.32 15.52 12.01
C LEU A 498 -18.99 14.87 11.60
N GLY A 499 -18.99 13.55 11.36
CA GLY A 499 -17.82 12.76 11.00
C GLY A 499 -17.78 12.33 9.54
N GLU A 500 -18.92 12.14 8.89
CA GLU A 500 -18.97 11.37 7.63
C GLU A 500 -19.66 12.11 6.48
N ASN A 501 -20.98 12.22 6.49
CA ASN A 501 -21.75 12.63 5.31
C ASN A 501 -22.52 13.94 5.51
N GLY A 502 -22.59 14.45 6.73
CA GLY A 502 -23.26 15.72 7.00
C GLY A 502 -22.43 16.95 6.60
N PRO A 503 -23.01 18.15 6.77
CA PRO A 503 -22.48 19.41 6.24
C PRO A 503 -21.22 19.93 6.92
N PHE A 504 -20.86 19.43 8.11
CA PHE A 504 -19.79 20.01 8.92
C PHE A 504 -18.74 18.98 9.34
N ARG A 505 -17.55 19.49 9.69
CA ARG A 505 -16.46 18.76 10.37
C ARG A 505 -16.02 19.53 11.60
N VAL A 506 -15.82 18.81 12.70
CA VAL A 506 -15.23 19.37 13.91
C VAL A 506 -13.72 19.48 13.71
N ASN A 507 -13.17 20.68 13.84
CA ASN A 507 -11.73 20.92 13.73
C ASN A 507 -10.98 20.30 14.92
N SER A 508 -9.66 20.14 14.79
CA SER A 508 -8.81 19.53 15.83
C SER A 508 -8.81 20.26 17.18
N ASP A 509 -9.26 21.52 17.21
CA ASP A 509 -9.43 22.30 18.43
C ASP A 509 -10.67 21.86 19.26
N GLY A 510 -11.54 21.01 18.69
CA GLY A 510 -12.78 20.53 19.31
C GLY A 510 -13.84 21.62 19.49
N LYS A 511 -13.67 22.79 18.86
CA LYS A 511 -14.47 24.00 19.12
C LYS A 511 -14.98 24.68 17.87
N THR A 512 -14.23 24.62 16.77
CA THR A 512 -14.61 25.24 15.49
C THR A 512 -15.07 24.20 14.48
N LEU A 513 -15.88 24.65 13.53
CA LEU A 513 -16.46 23.83 12.47
C LEU A 513 -15.95 24.29 11.11
N ALA A 514 -15.63 23.34 10.24
CA ALA A 514 -15.37 23.54 8.82
C ALA A 514 -16.50 22.95 7.98
N LEU A 515 -16.76 23.52 6.80
CA LEU A 515 -17.69 22.94 5.84
C LEU A 515 -17.13 21.64 5.25
N ASN A 516 -18.00 20.65 5.09
CA ASN A 516 -17.72 19.44 4.32
C ASN A 516 -18.11 19.69 2.85
N PRO A 517 -17.15 19.84 1.92
CA PRO A 517 -17.45 20.11 0.51
C PRO A 517 -18.16 18.94 -0.19
N SER A 518 -18.09 17.74 0.38
CA SER A 518 -18.69 16.51 -0.14
C SER A 518 -19.89 16.05 0.69
N SER A 519 -20.60 16.98 1.33
CA SER A 519 -21.76 16.64 2.15
C SER A 519 -22.92 16.14 1.31
N TRP A 520 -23.68 15.18 1.84
CA TRP A 520 -24.83 14.60 1.15
C TRP A 520 -25.97 15.61 1.00
N ASN A 521 -26.03 16.60 1.89
CA ASN A 521 -26.99 17.68 1.74
C ASN A 521 -26.67 18.63 0.56
N SER A 522 -25.61 18.40 -0.22
CA SER A 522 -25.45 19.04 -1.52
C SER A 522 -26.56 18.67 -2.52
N VAL A 523 -27.19 17.50 -2.36
CA VAL A 523 -28.18 16.94 -3.30
C VAL A 523 -29.48 16.42 -2.66
N ALA A 524 -29.56 16.32 -1.33
CA ALA A 524 -30.71 15.78 -0.63
C ALA A 524 -31.00 16.49 0.70
N ASN A 525 -32.24 16.39 1.19
CA ASN A 525 -32.54 16.68 2.59
C ASN A 525 -32.11 15.47 3.41
N VAL A 526 -31.15 15.62 4.32
CA VAL A 526 -30.61 14.49 5.10
C VAL A 526 -31.05 14.63 6.55
N VAL A 527 -31.74 13.61 7.06
CA VAL A 527 -32.21 13.55 8.45
C VAL A 527 -31.48 12.44 9.20
N TYR A 528 -30.98 12.77 10.39
CA TYR A 528 -30.24 11.87 11.27
C TYR A 528 -31.10 11.60 12.49
N PHE A 529 -31.44 10.33 12.74
CA PHE A 529 -32.18 9.94 13.96
C PHE A 529 -31.22 9.33 14.97
N GLU A 530 -31.28 9.79 16.21
CA GLU A 530 -30.59 9.10 17.31
C GLU A 530 -31.44 7.92 17.77
N SER A 531 -31.18 6.76 17.17
CA SER A 531 -31.90 5.50 17.37
C SER A 531 -30.97 4.43 17.92
N PRO A 532 -31.43 3.53 18.82
CA PRO A 532 -32.76 3.51 19.45
C PRO A 532 -32.96 4.60 20.52
N VAL A 533 -34.13 4.63 21.18
CA VAL A 533 -34.57 5.67 22.15
C VAL A 533 -33.64 5.95 23.35
N SER A 534 -32.54 5.22 23.50
CA SER A 534 -31.51 5.43 24.54
C SER A 534 -30.24 6.11 24.02
N VAL A 535 -30.21 6.50 22.75
CA VAL A 535 -29.01 6.96 22.05
C VAL A 535 -28.92 8.47 22.05
N GLY A 536 -27.72 8.97 22.39
CA GLY A 536 -27.42 10.40 22.31
C GLY A 536 -28.37 11.23 23.17
N PHE A 537 -29.10 12.14 22.53
CA PHE A 537 -30.10 12.98 23.18
C PHE A 537 -31.49 12.34 23.23
N SER A 538 -31.76 11.25 22.51
CA SER A 538 -33.02 10.50 22.61
C SER A 538 -33.20 9.90 24.00
N TYR A 539 -34.43 9.92 24.52
CA TYR A 539 -34.73 9.40 25.86
C TYR A 539 -36.15 8.88 26.00
N LYS A 540 -36.35 8.07 27.04
CA LYS A 540 -37.67 7.66 27.54
C LYS A 540 -37.90 8.27 28.92
N GLU A 541 -39.10 8.80 29.19
CA GLU A 541 -39.44 9.51 30.43
C GLU A 541 -39.15 8.69 31.71
N ASP A 542 -39.50 7.39 31.70
CA ASP A 542 -39.30 6.47 32.82
C ASP A 542 -37.85 5.94 32.92
N LYS A 543 -37.00 6.26 31.93
CA LYS A 543 -35.60 5.82 31.78
C LYS A 543 -35.42 4.28 31.76
N GLN A 544 -36.48 3.53 31.44
CA GLN A 544 -36.43 2.08 31.31
C GLN A 544 -36.29 1.71 29.83
N TYR A 545 -35.11 1.21 29.46
CA TYR A 545 -34.76 0.94 28.07
C TYR A 545 -34.73 -0.56 27.79
N HIS A 546 -35.62 -1.00 26.89
CA HIS A 546 -35.66 -2.35 26.34
C HIS A 546 -35.78 -2.27 24.82
N ASN A 547 -34.63 -2.20 24.16
CA ASN A 547 -34.54 -2.07 22.71
C ASN A 547 -34.15 -3.42 22.10
N THR A 548 -35.00 -3.95 21.23
CA THR A 548 -34.69 -5.06 20.32
C THR A 548 -34.66 -4.54 18.90
N ASP A 549 -34.18 -5.33 17.94
CA ASP A 549 -34.17 -4.91 16.54
C ASP A 549 -35.61 -4.70 16.03
N GLU A 550 -36.57 -5.51 16.48
CA GLU A 550 -38.00 -5.34 16.17
C GLU A 550 -38.58 -4.08 16.81
N SER A 551 -38.32 -3.83 18.10
CA SER A 551 -38.86 -2.63 18.75
C SER A 551 -38.24 -1.36 18.18
N THR A 552 -36.96 -1.40 17.82
CA THR A 552 -36.25 -0.30 17.17
C THR A 552 -36.80 -0.01 15.77
N ALA A 553 -37.14 -1.04 14.99
CA ALA A 553 -37.77 -0.86 13.68
C ALA A 553 -39.17 -0.23 13.79
N VAL A 554 -39.96 -0.65 14.80
CA VAL A 554 -41.26 -0.03 15.10
C VAL A 554 -41.09 1.43 15.51
N ASP A 555 -40.20 1.71 16.46
CA ASP A 555 -39.97 3.06 16.98
C ASP A 555 -39.44 4.01 15.88
N ASN A 556 -38.52 3.54 15.03
CA ASN A 556 -38.03 4.30 13.87
C ASN A 556 -39.14 4.59 12.85
N HIS A 557 -40.06 3.66 12.63
CA HIS A 557 -41.21 3.91 11.77
C HIS A 557 -42.13 4.98 12.36
N LEU A 558 -42.39 4.94 13.67
CA LEU A 558 -43.16 5.97 14.36
C LEU A 558 -42.45 7.33 14.34
N ALA A 559 -41.12 7.34 14.48
CA ALA A 559 -40.30 8.55 14.35
C ALA A 559 -40.41 9.13 12.94
N LEU A 560 -40.42 8.30 11.88
CA LEU A 560 -40.66 8.78 10.51
C LEU A 560 -42.05 9.39 10.32
N GLU A 561 -43.11 8.77 10.86
CA GLU A 561 -44.45 9.34 10.80
C GLU A 561 -44.54 10.68 11.56
N ALA A 562 -43.92 10.76 12.74
CA ALA A 562 -43.81 12.01 13.50
C ALA A 562 -43.00 13.08 12.75
N PHE A 563 -41.89 12.70 12.12
CA PHE A 563 -41.05 13.57 11.30
C PHE A 563 -41.82 14.13 10.11
N PHE A 564 -42.47 13.29 9.30
CA PHE A 564 -43.25 13.75 8.15
C PHE A 564 -44.54 14.49 8.54
N LYS A 565 -45.04 14.31 9.76
CA LYS A 565 -46.08 15.17 10.32
C LYS A 565 -45.54 16.56 10.68
N LYS A 566 -44.32 16.64 11.21
CA LYS A 566 -43.61 17.90 11.53
C LYS A 566 -43.17 18.64 10.26
N PHE A 567 -42.74 17.92 9.22
CA PHE A 567 -42.31 18.44 7.91
C PHE A 567 -43.21 17.93 6.77
N PRO A 568 -44.49 18.36 6.70
CA PRO A 568 -45.46 17.81 5.76
C PRO A 568 -45.09 18.06 4.29
N ASP A 569 -44.38 19.15 3.98
CA ASP A 569 -43.95 19.49 2.62
C ASP A 569 -42.96 18.48 2.04
N LEU A 570 -42.17 17.81 2.90
CA LEU A 570 -41.20 16.80 2.51
C LEU A 570 -41.83 15.42 2.30
N LYS A 571 -43.06 15.17 2.79
CA LYS A 571 -43.70 13.84 2.75
C LYS A 571 -43.93 13.30 1.33
N LYS A 572 -44.12 14.20 0.36
CA LYS A 572 -44.31 13.84 -1.05
C LYS A 572 -42.99 13.47 -1.76
N ASN A 573 -41.85 13.88 -1.21
CA ASN A 573 -40.56 13.75 -1.86
C ASN A 573 -40.12 12.28 -1.89
N PRO A 574 -39.30 11.86 -2.86
CA PRO A 574 -38.66 10.54 -2.83
C PRO A 574 -37.93 10.32 -1.50
N PHE A 575 -38.26 9.26 -0.78
CA PHE A 575 -37.64 8.95 0.51
C PHE A 575 -36.71 7.73 0.39
N TYR A 576 -35.54 7.83 1.00
CA TYR A 576 -34.54 6.76 1.06
C TYR A 576 -34.12 6.53 2.51
N ILE A 577 -33.90 5.26 2.87
CA ILE A 577 -33.30 4.90 4.15
C ILE A 577 -31.84 4.55 3.91
N SER A 578 -30.94 5.15 4.68
CA SER A 578 -29.51 4.92 4.57
C SER A 578 -28.87 4.77 5.94
N GLY A 579 -27.66 4.25 5.96
CA GLY A 579 -26.90 4.07 7.18
C GLY A 579 -25.76 3.08 6.99
N GLU A 580 -25.07 2.78 8.08
CA GLU A 580 -23.87 1.94 8.04
C GLU A 580 -23.78 0.92 9.17
N SER A 581 -22.83 -0.02 9.10
CA SER A 581 -22.53 -0.95 10.20
C SER A 581 -23.80 -1.71 10.62
N TYR A 582 -24.14 -1.77 11.91
CA TYR A 582 -25.37 -2.43 12.40
C TYR A 582 -26.68 -1.89 11.82
N ALA A 583 -26.68 -0.74 11.13
CA ALA A 583 -27.84 -0.31 10.35
C ALA A 583 -28.17 -1.26 9.19
N GLY A 584 -27.25 -2.17 8.81
CA GLY A 584 -27.56 -3.32 7.95
C GLY A 584 -28.70 -4.20 8.46
N ILE A 585 -28.97 -4.19 9.78
CA ILE A 585 -30.17 -4.81 10.38
C ILE A 585 -31.33 -3.81 10.43
N TYR A 586 -31.08 -2.58 10.89
CA TYR A 586 -32.15 -1.57 11.08
C TYR A 586 -32.85 -1.18 9.77
N ILE A 587 -32.10 -1.04 8.68
CA ILE A 587 -32.61 -0.54 7.40
C ILE A 587 -33.60 -1.53 6.77
N PRO A 588 -33.28 -2.82 6.58
CA PRO A 588 -34.24 -3.80 6.08
C PRO A 588 -35.47 -3.94 6.98
N MET A 589 -35.29 -3.94 8.32
CA MET A 589 -36.41 -4.10 9.26
C MET A 589 -37.34 -2.88 9.25
N LEU A 590 -36.79 -1.66 9.16
CA LEU A 590 -37.57 -0.43 9.01
C LEU A 590 -38.31 -0.39 7.68
N ALA A 591 -37.64 -0.72 6.57
CA ALA A 591 -38.28 -0.81 5.26
C ALA A 591 -39.44 -1.81 5.29
N GLN A 592 -39.23 -2.99 5.88
CA GLN A 592 -40.27 -3.99 6.08
C GLN A 592 -41.43 -3.44 6.93
N GLN A 593 -41.14 -2.66 7.97
CA GLN A 593 -42.16 -2.07 8.83
C GLN A 593 -43.02 -1.03 8.10
N ILE A 594 -42.42 -0.20 7.24
CA ILE A 594 -43.15 0.75 6.37
C ILE A 594 -44.12 0.01 5.44
N PHE A 595 -43.69 -1.11 4.85
CA PHE A 595 -44.57 -1.94 4.01
C PHE A 595 -45.68 -2.62 4.80
N LYS A 596 -45.35 -3.23 5.95
CA LYS A 596 -46.31 -3.94 6.83
C LYS A 596 -47.43 -3.04 7.32
N THR A 597 -47.11 -1.80 7.67
CA THR A 597 -48.08 -0.80 8.16
C THR A 597 -48.87 -0.11 7.05
N LYS A 598 -48.55 -0.37 5.77
CA LYS A 598 -49.12 0.32 4.60
C LYS A 598 -48.98 1.84 4.72
N SER A 599 -47.84 2.29 5.23
CA SER A 599 -47.54 3.71 5.39
C SER A 599 -47.61 4.46 4.05
N THR A 600 -47.90 5.75 4.15
CA THR A 600 -47.96 6.68 2.99
C THR A 600 -46.60 7.31 2.66
N ILE A 601 -45.54 6.93 3.36
CA ILE A 601 -44.16 7.39 3.10
C ILE A 601 -43.73 6.94 1.70
N ASN A 602 -43.21 7.88 0.91
CA ASN A 602 -42.80 7.65 -0.48
C ASN A 602 -41.42 6.97 -0.59
N LEU A 603 -41.25 5.80 0.04
CA LEU A 603 -40.00 5.03 0.02
C LEU A 603 -39.64 4.59 -1.40
N LYS A 604 -38.45 4.97 -1.88
CA LYS A 604 -37.92 4.66 -3.22
C LYS A 604 -36.73 3.71 -3.22
N GLY A 605 -36.01 3.59 -2.11
CA GLY A 605 -34.85 2.70 -2.02
C GLY A 605 -34.17 2.72 -0.66
N VAL A 606 -33.17 1.87 -0.51
CA VAL A 606 -32.33 1.77 0.68
C VAL A 606 -30.85 1.76 0.30
N LEU A 607 -29.98 2.28 1.16
CA LEU A 607 -28.52 2.29 1.00
C LEU A 607 -27.87 1.76 2.27
N ILE A 608 -27.15 0.65 2.20
CA ILE A 608 -26.51 0.03 3.36
C ILE A 608 -24.99 0.09 3.16
N GLY A 609 -24.31 0.97 3.88
CA GLY A 609 -22.85 1.10 3.87
C GLY A 609 -22.20 0.13 4.84
N ASN A 610 -21.23 -0.68 4.39
CA ASN A 610 -20.45 -1.59 5.25
C ASN A 610 -21.32 -2.34 6.30
N GLY A 611 -22.49 -2.81 5.85
CA GLY A 611 -23.56 -3.21 6.75
C GLY A 611 -23.33 -4.55 7.45
N TYR A 612 -23.78 -4.63 8.69
CA TYR A 612 -23.98 -5.89 9.40
C TYR A 612 -25.23 -6.56 8.84
N LEU A 613 -25.06 -7.59 8.00
CA LEU A 613 -26.17 -8.28 7.34
C LEU A 613 -26.46 -9.65 7.96
N ASP A 614 -25.41 -10.35 8.41
CA ASP A 614 -25.54 -11.67 9.03
C ASP A 614 -24.33 -11.98 9.95
N LEU A 615 -24.60 -12.62 11.09
CA LEU A 615 -23.58 -12.93 12.12
C LEU A 615 -22.69 -14.11 11.73
N GLY A 616 -23.22 -15.07 10.98
CA GLY A 616 -22.45 -16.24 10.54
C GLY A 616 -21.39 -15.86 9.50
N THR A 617 -21.77 -15.02 8.54
CA THR A 617 -20.90 -14.52 7.48
C THR A 617 -19.82 -13.61 8.06
N LEU A 618 -20.15 -12.55 8.82
CA LEU A 618 -19.17 -11.57 9.35
C LEU A 618 -18.12 -12.13 10.34
N GLY A 619 -18.37 -13.30 10.94
CA GLY A 619 -17.39 -14.01 11.77
C GLY A 619 -16.58 -15.10 11.02
N GLY A 620 -16.90 -15.39 9.76
CA GLY A 620 -16.40 -16.54 9.01
C GLY A 620 -15.09 -16.33 8.24
N GLN A 621 -14.84 -17.22 7.26
CA GLN A 621 -13.57 -17.31 6.51
C GLN A 621 -13.12 -15.99 5.87
N HIS A 622 -14.04 -15.19 5.31
CA HIS A 622 -13.74 -13.89 4.68
C HIS A 622 -12.92 -12.94 5.58
N SER A 623 -13.08 -13.01 6.91
CA SER A 623 -12.29 -12.21 7.86
C SER A 623 -10.82 -12.63 7.86
N THR A 624 -10.56 -13.92 7.66
CA THR A 624 -9.20 -14.49 7.57
C THR A 624 -8.58 -14.16 6.22
N ASP A 625 -9.33 -14.25 5.13
CA ASP A 625 -8.88 -13.88 3.77
C ASP A 625 -8.52 -12.38 3.71
N LEU A 626 -9.40 -11.51 4.23
CA LEU A 626 -9.14 -10.06 4.37
C LEU A 626 -7.85 -9.79 5.12
N ARG A 627 -7.66 -10.48 6.26
CA ARG A 627 -6.45 -10.31 7.09
C ARG A 627 -5.20 -10.82 6.39
N LEU A 628 -5.27 -11.92 5.63
CA LEU A 628 -4.13 -12.44 4.86
C LEU A 628 -3.76 -11.46 3.74
N GLY A 629 -4.74 -11.01 2.97
CA GLY A 629 -4.54 -10.04 1.88
C GLY A 629 -3.88 -8.76 2.36
N HIS A 630 -4.22 -8.28 3.56
CA HIS A 630 -3.58 -7.09 4.15
C HIS A 630 -2.29 -7.39 4.93
N GLY A 631 -1.88 -8.67 5.04
CA GLY A 631 -0.70 -9.12 5.77
C GLY A 631 -0.81 -8.96 7.30
N LEU A 632 -2.03 -8.93 7.84
CA LEU A 632 -2.34 -8.83 9.27
C LEU A 632 -2.22 -10.16 10.01
N VAL A 633 -2.20 -11.28 9.27
CA VAL A 633 -1.92 -12.64 9.77
C VAL A 633 -0.85 -13.27 8.88
N THR A 634 -0.14 -14.26 9.42
CA THR A 634 0.86 -15.02 8.65
C THR A 634 0.22 -16.09 7.79
N THR A 635 0.90 -16.52 6.73
CA THR A 635 0.49 -17.64 5.87
C THR A 635 0.26 -18.93 6.63
N ASP A 636 1.15 -19.33 7.55
CA ASP A 636 0.91 -20.50 8.42
C ASP A 636 -0.36 -20.40 9.29
N TYR A 637 -0.71 -19.19 9.76
CA TYR A 637 -1.91 -19.00 10.59
C TYR A 637 -3.16 -19.19 9.72
N TYR A 638 -3.15 -18.63 8.52
CA TYR A 638 -4.20 -18.79 7.53
C TYR A 638 -4.39 -20.26 7.17
N GLU A 639 -3.30 -20.97 6.86
CA GLU A 639 -3.32 -22.40 6.52
C GLU A 639 -3.86 -23.25 7.67
N GLN A 640 -3.43 -23.04 8.92
CA GLN A 640 -3.99 -23.72 10.09
C GLN A 640 -5.49 -23.45 10.30
N LYS A 641 -5.96 -22.24 9.97
CA LYS A 641 -7.38 -21.89 10.11
C LYS A 641 -8.24 -22.50 9.01
N ILE A 642 -7.72 -22.60 7.79
CA ILE A 642 -8.45 -23.13 6.64
C ILE A 642 -8.32 -24.64 6.50
N GLU A 643 -7.24 -25.28 6.97
CA GLU A 643 -7.14 -26.75 7.06
C GLU A 643 -8.32 -27.35 7.87
N ASN A 644 -8.82 -26.61 8.86
CA ASN A 644 -10.01 -26.98 9.62
C ASN A 644 -11.34 -26.70 8.88
N CYS A 645 -11.33 -25.87 7.84
CA CYS A 645 -12.46 -25.63 6.94
C CYS A 645 -12.48 -26.60 5.75
N CYS A 646 -11.32 -27.09 5.33
CA CYS A 646 -11.12 -27.98 4.17
C CYS A 646 -11.12 -29.48 4.50
N GLU A 647 -11.65 -29.93 5.66
CA GLU A 647 -11.98 -31.35 5.81
C GLU A 647 -13.12 -31.71 4.85
N CYS A 648 -12.74 -32.08 3.63
CA CYS A 648 -13.51 -32.77 2.60
C CYS A 648 -13.98 -34.16 3.08
N LYS A 649 -14.68 -34.25 4.22
CA LYS A 649 -15.21 -35.51 4.75
C LYS A 649 -16.73 -35.59 4.76
N THR A 650 -17.46 -34.48 4.57
CA THR A 650 -18.93 -34.51 4.61
C THR A 650 -19.62 -34.12 3.30
N GLY A 651 -18.90 -33.64 2.29
CA GLY A 651 -19.51 -33.24 1.02
C GLY A 651 -20.42 -32.01 1.12
N GLU A 652 -20.47 -31.37 2.28
CA GLU A 652 -21.06 -30.04 2.46
C GLU A 652 -19.91 -29.02 2.45
N VAL A 653 -19.85 -28.23 1.38
CA VAL A 653 -18.99 -27.05 1.33
C VAL A 653 -19.52 -26.10 2.41
N MET A 654 -18.73 -25.81 3.44
CA MET A 654 -19.06 -24.87 4.52
C MET A 654 -19.17 -23.39 4.08
N HIS A 655 -19.46 -23.13 2.80
CA HIS A 655 -19.55 -21.77 2.23
C HIS A 655 -20.82 -21.48 1.44
N ALA A 656 -21.68 -22.47 1.19
CA ALA A 656 -22.94 -22.23 0.50
C ALA A 656 -24.06 -21.83 1.48
N TYR A 657 -24.10 -20.57 1.89
CA TYR A 657 -25.32 -20.02 2.47
C TYR A 657 -26.30 -19.70 1.32
N ASP A 658 -27.35 -20.51 1.23
CA ASP A 658 -28.46 -20.32 0.31
C ASP A 658 -29.27 -19.07 0.73
N PHE A 659 -28.94 -17.91 0.14
CA PHE A 659 -29.66 -16.64 0.36
C PHE A 659 -31.06 -16.61 -0.28
N SER A 660 -31.54 -17.72 -0.86
CA SER A 660 -32.87 -17.81 -1.49
C SER A 660 -33.97 -18.38 -0.59
N LYS A 661 -33.67 -18.68 0.69
CA LYS A 661 -34.62 -19.20 1.69
C LYS A 661 -35.07 -18.19 2.72
#